data_AF-A0AAV4H7H9-F1
#
_entry.id   AF-A0AAV4H7H9-F1
#
_cell.length_a   1.000
_cell.length_b   1.000
_cell.length_c   1.000
_cell.angle_alpha   90.00
_cell.angle_beta   90.00
_cell.angle_gamma   90.00
#
_symmetry.space_group_name_H-M   'P 1'
#
loop_
_entity.id
_entity.type
_entity.pdbx_description
1 polymer ?
#
loop_
_entity_poly.entity_id
_entity_poly.type
_entity_poly.pdbx_seq_one_letter_code
_entity_poly.pdbx_strand_id
1 'polypeptide(L)'
;MTITPPTPTHTMFGSPGLVSLPGIQSTLFSETSRTEAQVHHQVFPRIVAFAERAWHKAEWEEMADGAERDRKLDEDWSSFARSVSDREFDRMQTLDIHYRIPTPAARIQNGVLEVTSEFPDFPVLYSVDNGQTWNPVTSDLRIGSEVIDVMLRTSSKDGTRFSRTVTLHTRPEDELSTTIQATLDYIGKNLKVTVSVVDNYDEFGDNYFLGTIRLRNSGPSDIPPGRWTINFGTLKMIEPDTLLQGRAFINSDLNLVLKHIKGPLVSLGPTAGFTGLRAGGDITMRFKGEGSSVSTDDFLPNWYVDAPGLNPRDIVSTTNGSVFVAPFTSSKSYVRAKDDKYAPWSPESRYDRNAAWAVSYNATAVSGVIPTPVSFTRSSDDLVDLLQGTWAVVATPNVANIIIDWMNKLLPEVKLSRQITAPASRYILFQQGEITESSNTEAYSIQVTPADNKVEVNSMTEEGAFRAVMTIVQLALKTLPYKTKGSLPHCQIIDWPRFDFRGFYLDTARFFMPKEAVFRLLDVMVLYKMNKLHLHLSDDEGWRLEIPGLPELTQVGGTRCRDQKETDCLMDTLGAGPDVLGATDQFYTVAEFEEILRYAKERHIEVIPEFDMPGHARAPVRSMFARWQNLQDVGQPGIAADHLLHELRDTTQYVTPQYYTENVINPCLPSTYTFLQTVYTAVNTMYRNIGFTGLPPLHLGGEDVPKNAWLNATLCHAWLQTGHQFIVQAANQLNRATLAVWEDALFSDQSSRTPIDTIQFPRGVVLTDVYHSVPEWGNMGTAYTLANAGYKVSVLVEVVVVVVVGVVVVLVVVIVIVVVVVVVVVVVVIVAVAVVVVVVVVVVVAVVVVVVVTVVVF
;
A
#
# COMPACT_ATOMS: atom_id res chain seq x y z
N MET A 1 -40.00 -27.66 -2.02
CA MET A 1 -38.59 -28.07 -2.03
C MET A 1 -37.81 -27.00 -1.30
N THR A 2 -37.53 -27.24 -0.03
CA THR A 2 -36.65 -26.42 0.82
C THR A 2 -35.23 -26.59 0.30
N ILE A 3 -34.70 -25.54 -0.33
CA ILE A 3 -33.29 -25.46 -0.68
C ILE A 3 -32.57 -24.99 0.58
N THR A 4 -31.93 -25.93 1.26
CA THR A 4 -31.00 -25.67 2.34
C THR A 4 -29.83 -24.86 1.77
N PRO A 5 -29.38 -23.76 2.41
CA PRO A 5 -28.18 -23.05 1.99
C PRO A 5 -26.98 -24.01 2.08
N PRO A 6 -26.00 -23.96 1.17
CA PRO A 6 -24.80 -24.75 1.31
C PRO A 6 -24.06 -24.31 2.58
N THR A 7 -23.92 -25.24 3.52
CA THR A 7 -23.00 -25.10 4.65
C THR A 7 -21.61 -24.86 4.08
N PRO A 8 -20.87 -23.82 4.50
CA PRO A 8 -19.48 -23.69 4.12
C PRO A 8 -18.72 -24.82 4.79
N THR A 9 -18.44 -25.87 4.03
CA THR A 9 -17.47 -26.88 4.45
C THR A 9 -16.11 -26.21 4.43
N HIS A 10 -15.69 -25.68 5.58
CA HIS A 10 -14.27 -25.58 5.92
C HIS A 10 -13.71 -27.00 5.92
N THR A 11 -13.38 -27.51 4.75
CA THR A 11 -12.56 -28.72 4.64
C THR A 11 -11.15 -28.26 4.94
N MET A 12 -10.63 -28.69 6.09
CA MET A 12 -9.21 -28.60 6.38
C MET A 12 -8.43 -29.23 5.23
N PHE A 13 -7.56 -28.45 4.59
CA PHE A 13 -6.60 -28.91 3.60
C PHE A 13 -5.50 -29.72 4.31
N GLY A 14 -5.81 -30.99 4.55
CA GLY A 14 -4.90 -31.99 5.10
C GLY A 14 -5.17 -33.33 4.43
N SER A 15 -4.84 -33.44 3.14
CA SER A 15 -4.75 -34.75 2.47
C SER A 15 -3.27 -35.16 2.38
N PRO A 16 -2.92 -36.43 2.66
CA PRO A 16 -1.57 -36.94 2.45
C PRO A 16 -1.21 -36.86 0.96
N GLY A 17 -0.17 -36.09 0.63
CA GLY A 17 0.31 -35.93 -0.75
C GLY A 17 0.52 -34.49 -1.24
N LEU A 18 0.20 -33.47 -0.43
CA LEU A 18 0.42 -32.06 -0.80
C LEU A 18 1.91 -31.68 -0.66
N VAL A 19 2.48 -31.11 -1.72
CA VAL A 19 3.83 -30.53 -1.74
C VAL A 19 3.89 -29.33 -0.79
N SER A 20 4.96 -29.22 -0.01
CA SER A 20 5.20 -28.07 0.89
C SER A 20 5.48 -26.81 0.06
N LEU A 21 4.77 -25.72 0.36
CA LEU A 21 5.00 -24.42 -0.26
C LEU A 21 6.23 -23.74 0.38
N PRO A 22 7.21 -23.26 -0.42
CA PRO A 22 8.48 -22.74 0.10
C PRO A 22 8.38 -21.38 0.83
N GLY A 23 7.31 -20.61 0.63
CA GLY A 23 7.05 -19.42 1.43
C GLY A 23 5.92 -18.51 0.95
N ILE A 24 5.91 -17.30 1.51
CA ILE A 24 4.87 -16.27 1.26
C ILE A 24 5.51 -14.92 0.92
N GLN A 25 4.77 -14.08 0.18
CA GLN A 25 5.18 -12.73 -0.21
C GLN A 25 4.07 -11.71 0.11
N SER A 26 4.48 -10.55 0.60
CA SER A 26 3.62 -9.37 0.74
C SER A 26 3.87 -8.42 -0.42
N THR A 27 2.80 -7.91 -1.04
CA THR A 27 2.89 -6.99 -2.18
C THR A 27 2.33 -5.62 -1.84
N LEU A 28 3.01 -4.57 -2.32
CA LEU A 28 2.50 -3.21 -2.39
C LEU A 28 2.49 -2.76 -3.85
N PHE A 29 1.34 -2.91 -4.52
CA PHE A 29 1.08 -2.27 -5.80
C PHE A 29 0.94 -0.76 -5.59
N SER A 30 1.68 0.05 -6.35
CA SER A 30 1.92 1.46 -6.01
C SER A 30 1.11 2.47 -6.83
N GLU A 31 0.10 2.05 -7.59
CA GLU A 31 -0.71 2.91 -8.47
C GLU A 31 -1.33 4.13 -7.74
N THR A 32 -1.52 4.02 -6.43
CA THR A 32 -2.01 5.09 -5.53
C THR A 32 -0.97 5.61 -4.53
N SER A 33 0.22 5.00 -4.46
CA SER A 33 1.23 5.18 -3.41
C SER A 33 2.38 6.06 -3.88
N ARG A 34 2.14 7.38 -3.94
CA ARG A 34 3.02 8.32 -4.67
C ARG A 34 4.18 8.90 -3.86
N THR A 35 4.11 8.76 -2.54
CA THR A 35 5.07 9.32 -1.61
C THR A 35 5.47 8.27 -0.60
N GLU A 36 6.68 8.40 -0.07
CA GLU A 36 7.17 7.54 1.02
C GLU A 36 6.18 7.50 2.20
N ALA A 37 5.58 8.63 2.56
CA ALA A 37 4.59 8.70 3.64
C ALA A 37 3.33 7.85 3.37
N GLN A 38 2.85 7.82 2.11
CA GLN A 38 1.72 6.98 1.71
C GLN A 38 2.09 5.50 1.75
N VAL A 39 3.29 5.15 1.25
CA VAL A 39 3.84 3.79 1.34
C VAL A 39 3.91 3.34 2.79
N HIS A 40 4.47 4.16 3.69
CA HIS A 40 4.53 3.85 5.12
C HIS A 40 3.13 3.67 5.73
N HIS A 41 2.17 4.54 5.39
CA HIS A 41 0.80 4.44 5.88
C HIS A 41 0.07 3.15 5.43
N GLN A 42 0.37 2.68 4.22
CA GLN A 42 -0.22 1.46 3.68
C GLN A 42 0.50 0.19 4.18
N VAL A 43 1.82 0.25 4.42
CA VAL A 43 2.61 -0.92 4.86
C VAL A 43 2.54 -1.15 6.36
N PHE A 44 2.49 -0.11 7.19
CA PHE A 44 2.51 -0.26 8.66
C PHE A 44 1.12 -0.08 9.29
N PRO A 45 0.74 -0.89 10.30
CA PRO A 45 1.50 -2.00 10.89
C PRO A 45 1.32 -3.35 10.15
N ARG A 46 0.70 -3.35 8.97
CA ARG A 46 0.30 -4.56 8.22
C ARG A 46 1.45 -5.55 8.01
N ILE A 47 2.65 -5.06 7.69
CA ILE A 47 3.84 -5.89 7.49
C ILE A 47 4.25 -6.71 8.73
N VAL A 48 3.90 -6.21 9.93
CA VAL A 48 4.18 -6.90 11.19
C VAL A 48 3.31 -8.16 11.32
N ALA A 49 2.04 -8.10 10.87
CA ALA A 49 1.14 -9.25 10.84
C ALA A 49 1.60 -10.30 9.83
N PHE A 50 2.06 -9.84 8.65
CA PHE A 50 2.64 -10.72 7.63
C PHE A 50 3.88 -11.45 8.16
N ALA A 51 4.83 -10.73 8.76
CA ALA A 51 6.04 -11.32 9.31
C ALA A 51 5.76 -12.36 10.41
N GLU A 52 4.76 -12.11 11.26
CA GLU A 52 4.30 -13.06 12.27
C GLU A 52 3.86 -14.38 11.64
N ARG A 53 3.05 -14.35 10.57
CA ARG A 53 2.60 -15.58 9.88
C ARG A 53 3.69 -16.23 9.03
N ALA A 54 4.61 -15.45 8.49
CA ALA A 54 5.75 -15.95 7.72
C ALA A 54 6.74 -16.76 8.58
N TRP A 55 6.80 -16.46 9.87
CA TRP A 55 7.77 -17.04 10.81
C TRP A 55 7.15 -18.04 11.78
N HIS A 56 5.96 -17.75 12.32
CA HIS A 56 5.32 -18.55 13.36
C HIS A 56 4.14 -19.37 12.80
N LYS A 57 4.02 -20.61 13.26
CA LYS A 57 2.85 -21.47 13.05
C LYS A 57 2.12 -21.60 14.38
N ALA A 58 0.91 -21.06 14.44
CA ALA A 58 0.15 -21.11 15.68
C ALA A 58 -0.53 -22.46 15.88
N GLU A 59 -0.66 -22.91 17.13
CA GLU A 59 -1.24 -24.22 17.47
C GLU A 59 -2.70 -24.37 17.02
N TRP A 60 -3.45 -23.26 16.97
CA TRP A 60 -4.86 -23.27 16.57
C TRP A 60 -5.07 -23.56 15.07
N GLU A 61 -4.05 -23.41 14.22
CA GLU A 61 -4.16 -23.64 12.77
C GLU A 61 -4.58 -25.08 12.41
N GLU A 62 -4.30 -26.06 13.28
CA GLU A 62 -4.62 -27.48 13.06
C GLU A 62 -5.76 -27.99 13.97
N MET A 63 -6.37 -27.09 14.75
CA MET A 63 -7.46 -27.46 15.64
C MET A 63 -8.74 -27.78 14.85
N ALA A 64 -9.21 -29.02 14.99
CA ALA A 64 -10.43 -29.49 14.37
C ALA A 64 -11.70 -28.84 14.96
N ASP A 65 -11.69 -28.48 16.25
CA ASP A 65 -12.79 -27.78 16.91
C ASP A 65 -12.76 -26.29 16.55
N GLY A 66 -13.79 -25.83 15.85
CA GLY A 66 -13.88 -24.44 15.39
C GLY A 66 -14.03 -23.43 16.52
N ALA A 67 -14.76 -23.74 17.59
CA ALA A 67 -15.00 -22.78 18.65
C ALA A 67 -13.74 -22.55 19.50
N GLU A 68 -13.00 -23.63 19.79
CA GLU A 68 -11.73 -23.54 20.51
C GLU A 68 -10.64 -22.88 19.66
N ARG A 69 -10.60 -23.18 18.34
CA ARG A 69 -9.73 -22.50 17.39
C ARG A 69 -9.96 -21.00 17.36
N ASP A 70 -11.21 -20.57 17.24
CA ASP A 70 -11.57 -19.15 17.17
C ASP A 70 -11.22 -18.43 18.48
N ARG A 71 -11.44 -19.08 19.63
CA ARG A 71 -11.03 -18.57 20.96
C ARG A 71 -9.51 -18.38 21.08
N LYS A 72 -8.72 -19.36 20.60
CA LYS A 72 -7.25 -19.29 20.59
C LYS A 72 -6.72 -18.25 19.62
N LEU A 73 -7.37 -18.10 18.47
CA LEU A 73 -7.10 -17.03 17.50
C LEU A 73 -7.32 -15.64 18.13
N ASP A 74 -8.42 -15.45 18.87
CA ASP A 74 -8.71 -14.18 19.57
C ASP A 74 -7.69 -13.86 20.69
N GLU A 75 -7.19 -14.89 21.41
CA GLU A 75 -6.12 -14.76 22.40
C GLU A 75 -4.80 -14.28 21.76
N ASP A 76 -4.38 -14.93 20.67
CA ASP A 76 -3.17 -14.56 19.90
C ASP A 76 -3.30 -13.16 19.27
N TRP A 77 -4.44 -12.85 18.66
CA TRP A 77 -4.74 -11.53 18.09
C TRP A 77 -4.64 -10.43 19.15
N SER A 78 -5.17 -10.67 20.35
CA SER A 78 -5.11 -9.71 21.45
C SER A 78 -3.68 -9.47 21.95
N SER A 79 -2.80 -10.48 21.90
CA SER A 79 -1.37 -10.36 22.22
C SER A 79 -0.59 -9.60 21.14
N PHE A 80 -0.87 -9.90 19.87
CA PHE A 80 -0.31 -9.25 18.69
C PHE A 80 -0.70 -7.75 18.62
N ALA A 81 -1.99 -7.43 18.72
CA ALA A 81 -2.51 -6.06 18.63
C ALA A 81 -1.94 -5.14 19.72
N ARG A 82 -1.74 -5.66 20.94
CA ARG A 82 -1.08 -4.92 22.02
C ARG A 82 0.41 -4.72 21.77
N SER A 83 1.09 -5.71 21.20
CA SER A 83 2.51 -5.59 20.84
C SER A 83 2.75 -4.56 19.72
N VAL A 84 1.82 -4.40 18.78
CA VAL A 84 1.85 -3.34 17.76
C VAL A 84 1.57 -1.97 18.39
N SER A 85 0.53 -1.87 19.22
CA SER A 85 0.09 -0.62 19.86
C SER A 85 1.10 -0.05 20.87
N ASP A 86 1.77 -0.91 21.64
CA ASP A 86 2.66 -0.48 22.74
C ASP A 86 4.12 -0.21 22.27
N ARG A 87 4.47 -0.43 20.99
CA ARG A 87 5.89 -0.48 20.57
C ARG A 87 6.25 0.17 19.24
N GLU A 88 5.37 0.08 18.25
CA GLU A 88 5.74 0.52 16.90
C GLU A 88 5.38 1.98 16.65
N PHE A 89 4.41 2.53 17.38
CA PHE A 89 4.04 3.94 17.30
C PHE A 89 5.11 4.87 17.91
N ASP A 90 5.76 4.50 19.01
CA ASP A 90 6.85 5.28 19.64
C ASP A 90 8.14 5.30 18.79
N ARG A 91 8.39 4.23 18.02
CA ARG A 91 9.50 4.16 17.05
C ARG A 91 9.28 5.09 15.86
N MET A 92 8.07 5.15 15.32
CA MET A 92 7.71 6.06 14.22
C MET A 92 7.86 7.54 14.64
N GLN A 93 7.63 7.83 15.92
CA GLN A 93 7.78 9.17 16.49
C GLN A 93 9.26 9.57 16.69
N THR A 94 10.16 8.60 16.85
CA THR A 94 11.62 8.81 16.93
C THR A 94 12.24 9.11 15.56
N LEU A 95 11.49 8.95 14.46
CA LEU A 95 11.95 9.06 13.06
C LEU A 95 11.56 10.38 12.35
N ASP A 96 11.15 11.40 13.11
CA ASP A 96 10.96 12.82 12.70
C ASP A 96 9.95 13.11 11.55
N ILE A 97 8.66 13.20 11.92
CA ILE A 97 7.52 13.43 11.00
C ILE A 97 6.81 14.77 11.35
N HIS A 98 6.60 15.71 10.39
CA HIS A 98 6.30 17.16 10.63
C HIS A 98 4.90 17.70 10.19
N TYR A 99 4.39 18.79 10.81
CA TYR A 99 3.05 19.44 10.58
C TYR A 99 3.02 21.02 10.66
N ARG A 100 1.87 21.68 10.36
CA ARG A 100 1.72 23.09 9.86
C ARG A 100 1.07 24.16 10.82
N ILE A 101 1.41 25.47 10.63
CA ILE A 101 0.87 26.70 11.30
C ILE A 101 -0.07 27.54 10.38
N PRO A 102 -1.22 28.08 10.86
CA PRO A 102 -2.23 28.79 10.05
C PRO A 102 -2.01 30.32 9.89
N THR A 103 -2.58 30.89 8.82
CA THR A 103 -2.49 32.32 8.39
C THR A 103 -3.67 33.18 8.86
N PRO A 104 -3.52 34.51 9.09
CA PRO A 104 -4.62 35.38 9.50
C PRO A 104 -5.61 35.67 8.36
N ALA A 105 -6.87 35.92 8.70
CA ALA A 105 -7.89 36.47 7.81
C ALA A 105 -8.13 37.96 8.11
N ALA A 106 -8.33 38.78 7.08
CA ALA A 106 -8.52 40.22 7.25
C ALA A 106 -9.48 40.81 6.20
N ARG A 107 -10.13 41.91 6.56
CA ARG A 107 -10.96 42.73 5.66
C ARG A 107 -10.91 44.19 6.06
N ILE A 108 -11.19 45.10 5.12
CA ILE A 108 -11.34 46.53 5.41
C ILE A 108 -12.83 46.90 5.29
N GLN A 109 -13.42 47.43 6.35
CA GLN A 109 -14.80 47.89 6.38
C GLN A 109 -14.84 49.33 6.90
N ASN A 110 -15.40 50.27 6.13
CA ASN A 110 -15.47 51.70 6.44
C ASN A 110 -14.11 52.36 6.79
N GLY A 111 -13.01 51.86 6.20
CA GLY A 111 -11.66 52.38 6.44
C GLY A 111 -10.95 51.82 7.67
N VAL A 112 -11.57 50.87 8.39
CA VAL A 112 -10.98 50.15 9.54
C VAL A 112 -10.57 48.74 9.12
N LEU A 113 -9.37 48.31 9.48
CA LEU A 113 -8.84 46.98 9.19
C LEU A 113 -9.26 45.99 10.30
N GLU A 114 -10.12 45.04 9.95
CA GLU A 114 -10.59 43.97 10.84
C GLU A 114 -9.81 42.68 10.57
N VAL A 115 -9.33 42.01 11.62
CA VAL A 115 -8.54 40.76 11.52
C VAL A 115 -9.08 39.66 12.44
N THR A 116 -8.93 38.40 12.03
CA THR A 116 -9.24 37.22 12.85
C THR A 116 -8.27 36.06 12.55
N SER A 117 -8.15 35.12 13.48
CA SER A 117 -7.26 33.94 13.40
C SER A 117 -8.00 32.68 13.88
N GLU A 118 -7.63 31.53 13.33
CA GLU A 118 -8.24 30.22 13.59
C GLU A 118 -8.11 29.75 15.05
N PHE A 119 -7.17 30.31 15.82
CA PHE A 119 -7.02 30.10 17.26
C PHE A 119 -6.97 31.43 18.01
N PRO A 120 -7.76 31.63 19.10
CA PRO A 120 -7.67 32.82 19.92
C PRO A 120 -6.30 32.87 20.62
N ASP A 121 -5.69 34.07 20.71
CA ASP A 121 -4.40 34.41 21.36
C ASP A 121 -3.14 34.40 20.48
N PHE A 122 -3.24 34.30 19.15
CA PHE A 122 -2.08 34.48 18.26
C PHE A 122 -2.00 35.95 17.77
N PRO A 123 -0.87 36.66 18.00
CA PRO A 123 -0.71 38.05 17.54
C PRO A 123 -0.71 38.16 16.01
N VAL A 124 -1.47 39.12 15.47
CA VAL A 124 -1.51 39.46 14.04
C VAL A 124 -0.73 40.74 13.79
N LEU A 125 0.17 40.71 12.81
CA LEU A 125 1.01 41.84 12.40
C LEU A 125 0.63 42.29 10.98
N TYR A 126 0.70 43.59 10.72
CA TYR A 126 0.47 44.19 9.40
C TYR A 126 1.65 45.05 8.94
N SER A 127 1.75 45.24 7.63
CA SER A 127 2.71 46.12 6.95
C SER A 127 2.03 46.83 5.78
N VAL A 128 2.31 48.12 5.62
CA VAL A 128 1.80 48.98 4.52
C VAL A 128 2.93 49.52 3.64
N ASP A 129 4.15 49.06 3.88
CA ASP A 129 5.38 49.44 3.18
C ASP A 129 6.04 48.22 2.50
N ASN A 130 5.20 47.26 2.09
CA ASN A 130 5.60 46.01 1.44
C ASN A 130 6.58 45.16 2.26
N GLY A 131 6.36 45.08 3.58
CA GLY A 131 7.04 44.17 4.50
C GLY A 131 8.31 44.71 5.14
N GLN A 132 8.64 46.00 4.99
CA GLN A 132 9.83 46.61 5.61
C GLN A 132 9.65 46.83 7.11
N THR A 133 8.46 47.27 7.54
CA THR A 133 8.10 47.39 8.96
C THR A 133 6.81 46.61 9.28
N TRP A 134 6.81 45.92 10.43
CA TRP A 134 5.71 45.06 10.87
C TRP A 134 5.19 45.52 12.22
N ASN A 135 3.92 45.91 12.26
CA ASN A 135 3.28 46.47 13.44
C ASN A 135 2.12 45.57 13.90
N PRO A 136 1.83 45.46 15.20
CA PRO A 136 0.67 44.72 15.69
C PRO A 136 -0.63 45.41 15.27
N VAL A 137 -1.66 44.62 14.93
CA VAL A 137 -2.99 45.14 14.59
C VAL A 137 -3.74 45.48 15.88
N THR A 138 -4.19 46.74 16.03
CA THR A 138 -5.07 47.19 17.13
C THR A 138 -6.51 47.32 16.65
N SER A 139 -7.48 47.29 17.57
CA SER A 139 -8.92 47.23 17.27
C SER A 139 -9.50 48.46 16.55
N ASP A 140 -8.74 49.54 16.44
CA ASP A 140 -9.13 50.85 15.91
C ASP A 140 -8.31 51.30 14.69
N LEU A 141 -7.46 50.44 14.14
CA LEU A 141 -6.52 50.76 13.07
C LEU A 141 -7.23 51.13 11.75
N ARG A 142 -6.96 52.34 11.24
CA ARG A 142 -7.46 52.84 9.95
C ARG A 142 -6.38 52.88 8.88
N ILE A 143 -6.70 52.38 7.68
CA ILE A 143 -5.79 52.38 6.52
C ILE A 143 -6.21 53.48 5.53
N GLY A 144 -5.25 54.33 5.13
CA GLY A 144 -5.48 55.48 4.25
C GLY A 144 -5.84 55.10 2.81
N SER A 145 -6.62 55.94 2.13
CA SER A 145 -7.19 55.69 0.79
C SER A 145 -6.18 55.65 -0.36
N GLU A 146 -4.91 55.96 -0.11
CA GLU A 146 -3.83 55.93 -1.11
C GLU A 146 -2.94 54.68 -1.00
N VAL A 147 -3.22 53.78 -0.04
CA VAL A 147 -2.47 52.54 0.15
C VAL A 147 -3.01 51.45 -0.80
N ILE A 148 -2.17 51.02 -1.73
CA ILE A 148 -2.51 50.07 -2.79
C ILE A 148 -2.52 48.62 -2.26
N ASP A 149 -1.58 48.30 -1.35
CA ASP A 149 -1.32 46.94 -0.84
C ASP A 149 -1.16 46.97 0.69
N VAL A 150 -1.90 46.12 1.40
CA VAL A 150 -1.71 45.89 2.85
C VAL A 150 -1.34 44.42 3.08
N MET A 151 -0.16 44.18 3.67
CA MET A 151 0.39 42.85 3.97
C MET A 151 0.13 42.43 5.42
N LEU A 152 -0.17 41.15 5.67
CA LEU A 152 -0.53 40.62 6.99
C LEU A 152 0.11 39.25 7.28
N ARG A 153 0.49 38.97 8.53
CA ARG A 153 0.99 37.65 9.00
C ARG A 153 0.65 37.38 10.48
N THR A 154 0.57 36.12 10.89
CA THR A 154 0.49 35.70 12.31
C THR A 154 1.88 35.34 12.84
N SER A 155 2.13 35.56 14.13
CA SER A 155 3.32 35.06 14.82
C SER A 155 2.97 34.01 15.87
N SER A 156 3.90 33.09 16.16
CA SER A 156 3.83 32.25 17.35
C SER A 156 3.80 33.10 18.64
N LYS A 157 3.30 32.54 19.76
CA LYS A 157 3.18 33.26 21.06
C LYS A 157 4.52 33.76 21.63
N ASP A 158 5.65 33.18 21.21
CA ASP A 158 7.03 33.57 21.56
C ASP A 158 7.71 34.46 20.50
N GLY A 159 7.05 34.73 19.37
CA GLY A 159 7.53 35.62 18.30
C GLY A 159 8.57 35.03 17.33
N THR A 160 8.86 33.72 17.38
CA THR A 160 9.99 33.11 16.63
C THR A 160 9.62 32.53 15.27
N ARG A 161 8.35 32.19 15.01
CA ARG A 161 7.88 31.63 13.73
C ARG A 161 6.67 32.41 13.20
N PHE A 162 6.64 32.65 11.90
CA PHE A 162 5.60 33.46 11.24
C PHE A 162 4.85 32.64 10.18
N SER A 163 3.57 32.96 9.97
CA SER A 163 2.84 32.46 8.80
C SER A 163 3.34 33.13 7.52
N ARG A 164 2.97 32.57 6.36
CA ARG A 164 3.10 33.28 5.08
C ARG A 164 2.32 34.62 5.10
N THR A 165 2.83 35.61 4.38
CA THR A 165 2.22 36.95 4.23
C THR A 165 1.04 36.93 3.25
N VAL A 166 -0.04 37.67 3.53
CA VAL A 166 -1.21 37.83 2.63
C VAL A 166 -1.44 39.31 2.30
N THR A 167 -1.82 39.63 1.05
CA THR A 167 -1.97 41.01 0.54
C THR A 167 -3.39 41.28 -0.01
N LEU A 168 -3.95 42.46 0.23
CA LEU A 168 -5.31 42.90 -0.19
C LEU A 168 -5.23 43.98 -1.31
N HIS A 169 -5.95 43.82 -2.44
CA HIS A 169 -5.95 44.75 -3.61
C HIS A 169 -7.36 44.99 -4.22
N THR A 170 -7.57 46.07 -5.02
CA THR A 170 -8.86 46.44 -5.69
C THR A 170 -8.76 46.64 -7.23
N ARG A 171 -9.86 46.40 -8.00
CA ARG A 171 -10.04 46.08 -9.48
C ARG A 171 -10.56 47.26 -10.37
N PRO A 172 -10.76 47.23 -11.75
CA PRO A 172 -11.50 46.24 -12.64
C PRO A 172 -11.22 46.06 -14.21
N GLU A 173 -11.87 45.00 -14.79
CA GLU A 173 -12.43 44.53 -16.14
C GLU A 173 -12.02 44.96 -17.61
N ASP A 174 -11.91 44.03 -18.62
CA ASP A 174 -12.94 43.55 -19.64
C ASP A 174 -12.44 42.66 -20.86
N GLU A 175 -13.38 41.90 -21.53
CA GLU A 175 -13.47 41.24 -22.89
C GLU A 175 -12.85 39.85 -23.35
N LEU A 176 -13.60 39.14 -24.23
CA LEU A 176 -13.44 37.76 -24.80
C LEU A 176 -12.31 37.58 -25.85
N SER A 177 -11.50 36.51 -25.78
CA SER A 177 -10.78 35.92 -26.94
C SER A 177 -10.21 34.51 -26.67
N THR A 178 -9.54 33.92 -27.67
CA THR A 178 -8.60 32.78 -27.60
C THR A 178 -8.16 32.44 -26.19
N THR A 179 -8.21 31.16 -25.79
CA THR A 179 -7.60 30.72 -24.54
C THR A 179 -6.15 31.21 -24.54
N ILE A 180 -5.86 32.15 -23.65
CA ILE A 180 -4.52 32.69 -23.41
C ILE A 180 -4.01 32.12 -22.09
N GLN A 181 -2.72 32.27 -21.82
CA GLN A 181 -2.11 31.75 -20.59
C GLN A 181 -2.85 32.25 -19.32
N ALA A 182 -3.27 33.52 -19.30
CA ALA A 182 -4.04 34.08 -18.20
C ALA A 182 -5.37 33.34 -17.94
N THR A 183 -6.01 32.76 -18.97
CA THR A 183 -7.19 31.92 -18.81
C THR A 183 -6.85 30.60 -18.10
N LEU A 184 -5.74 29.95 -18.48
CA LEU A 184 -5.27 28.73 -17.81
C LEU A 184 -4.85 29.01 -16.36
N ASP A 185 -4.12 30.11 -16.14
CA ASP A 185 -3.72 30.56 -14.79
C ASP A 185 -4.95 30.81 -13.91
N TYR A 186 -6.00 31.40 -14.48
CA TYR A 186 -7.25 31.65 -13.79
C TYR A 186 -8.00 30.34 -13.49
N ILE A 187 -8.14 29.43 -14.46
CA ILE A 187 -8.80 28.14 -14.26
C ILE A 187 -8.05 27.33 -13.20
N GLY A 188 -6.73 27.18 -13.32
CA GLY A 188 -5.92 26.42 -12.37
C GLY A 188 -6.06 26.91 -10.93
N LYS A 189 -6.12 28.24 -10.74
CA LYS A 189 -6.29 28.86 -9.42
C LYS A 189 -7.72 28.78 -8.87
N ASN A 190 -8.74 28.96 -9.72
CA ASN A 190 -10.09 29.27 -9.27
C ASN A 190 -11.14 28.18 -9.54
N LEU A 191 -10.82 27.16 -10.35
CA LEU A 191 -11.72 26.04 -10.58
C LEU A 191 -11.66 25.07 -9.40
N LYS A 192 -12.82 24.85 -8.78
CA LYS A 192 -13.03 23.81 -7.77
C LYS A 192 -13.65 22.59 -8.44
N VAL A 193 -12.95 21.47 -8.35
CA VAL A 193 -13.44 20.17 -8.82
C VAL A 193 -14.03 19.40 -7.64
N THR A 194 -15.14 18.71 -7.86
CA THR A 194 -15.64 17.71 -6.93
C THR A 194 -16.09 16.48 -7.69
N VAL A 195 -15.53 15.32 -7.36
CA VAL A 195 -15.97 14.03 -7.90
C VAL A 195 -16.81 13.32 -6.85
N SER A 196 -17.95 12.74 -7.23
CA SER A 196 -18.78 11.96 -6.30
C SER A 196 -19.17 10.63 -6.92
N VAL A 197 -19.07 9.56 -6.14
CA VAL A 197 -19.70 8.27 -6.45
C VAL A 197 -21.13 8.30 -5.93
N VAL A 198 -22.09 8.15 -6.84
CA VAL A 198 -23.52 8.26 -6.53
C VAL A 198 -24.12 6.87 -6.30
N ASP A 199 -23.77 5.90 -7.14
CA ASP A 199 -24.36 4.56 -7.10
C ASP A 199 -23.43 3.50 -7.70
N ASN A 200 -23.01 2.50 -6.92
CA ASN A 200 -22.17 1.40 -7.38
C ASN A 200 -22.95 0.20 -7.96
N TYR A 201 -24.28 0.12 -7.86
CA TYR A 201 -24.99 -1.13 -8.20
C TYR A 201 -26.43 -1.03 -8.70
N ASP A 202 -27.22 -0.01 -8.36
CA ASP A 202 -28.64 0.01 -8.75
C ASP A 202 -28.84 0.58 -10.16
N GLU A 203 -28.20 1.69 -10.54
CA GLU A 203 -28.47 2.36 -11.84
C GLU A 203 -27.90 1.60 -13.03
N PHE A 204 -26.69 1.06 -12.92
CA PHE A 204 -26.01 0.35 -14.01
C PHE A 204 -25.72 -1.13 -13.72
N GLY A 205 -26.23 -1.67 -12.61
CA GLY A 205 -25.91 -3.02 -12.14
C GLY A 205 -24.53 -3.10 -11.49
N ASP A 206 -24.15 -4.28 -10.99
CA ASP A 206 -22.93 -4.47 -10.19
C ASP A 206 -21.61 -4.36 -11.01
N ASN A 207 -21.69 -4.18 -12.32
CA ASN A 207 -20.52 -4.10 -13.21
C ASN A 207 -20.09 -2.66 -13.53
N TYR A 208 -20.87 -1.65 -13.12
CA TYR A 208 -20.61 -0.24 -13.44
C TYR A 208 -21.16 0.66 -12.34
N PHE A 209 -20.52 1.80 -12.12
CA PHE A 209 -20.98 2.80 -11.17
C PHE A 209 -21.42 4.09 -11.85
N LEU A 210 -22.33 4.80 -11.20
CA LEU A 210 -22.69 6.17 -11.54
C LEU A 210 -21.82 7.14 -10.73
N GLY A 211 -21.11 8.01 -11.43
CA GLY A 211 -20.36 9.11 -10.84
C GLY A 211 -20.81 10.49 -11.33
N THR A 212 -20.31 11.52 -10.66
CA THR A 212 -20.46 12.92 -11.09
C THR A 212 -19.15 13.69 -10.99
N ILE A 213 -18.92 14.59 -11.95
CA ILE A 213 -17.85 15.59 -11.92
C ILE A 213 -18.51 16.96 -11.86
N ARG A 214 -18.35 17.67 -10.75
CA ARG A 214 -18.78 19.05 -10.58
C ARG A 214 -17.61 20.00 -10.77
N LEU A 215 -17.77 20.95 -11.68
CA LEU A 215 -16.83 22.03 -11.96
C LEU A 215 -17.44 23.34 -11.49
N ARG A 216 -16.86 23.95 -10.44
CA ARG A 216 -17.33 25.22 -9.87
C ARG A 216 -16.28 26.31 -10.05
N ASN A 217 -16.66 27.41 -10.70
CA ASN A 217 -15.85 28.60 -10.74
C ASN A 217 -15.97 29.34 -9.40
N SER A 218 -14.94 29.25 -8.57
CA SER A 218 -14.91 29.89 -7.24
C SER A 218 -14.32 31.30 -7.25
N GLY A 219 -13.86 31.76 -8.42
CA GLY A 219 -13.27 33.08 -8.58
C GLY A 219 -14.28 34.16 -8.97
N PRO A 220 -13.83 35.42 -9.04
CA PRO A 220 -14.69 36.59 -9.20
C PRO A 220 -14.89 37.01 -10.67
N SER A 221 -14.46 36.19 -11.63
CA SER A 221 -14.54 36.44 -13.07
C SER A 221 -15.06 35.19 -13.78
N ASP A 222 -15.72 35.38 -14.92
CA ASP A 222 -16.21 34.28 -15.73
C ASP A 222 -15.04 33.49 -16.33
N ILE A 223 -15.17 32.16 -16.39
CA ILE A 223 -14.31 31.33 -17.23
C ILE A 223 -14.93 31.35 -18.63
N PRO A 224 -14.29 31.99 -19.63
CA PRO A 224 -14.87 32.11 -20.94
C PRO A 224 -14.94 30.73 -21.65
N PRO A 225 -15.82 30.58 -22.65
CA PRO A 225 -15.67 29.48 -23.58
C PRO A 225 -14.30 29.56 -24.27
N GLY A 226 -13.67 28.42 -24.50
CA GLY A 226 -12.32 28.37 -25.03
C GLY A 226 -11.91 26.97 -25.48
N ARG A 227 -10.70 26.81 -26.02
CA ARG A 227 -10.16 25.49 -26.40
C ARG A 227 -9.30 24.89 -25.28
N TRP A 228 -9.69 25.13 -24.03
CA TRP A 228 -9.02 24.55 -22.88
C TRP A 228 -9.56 23.14 -22.61
N THR A 229 -8.71 22.26 -22.10
CA THR A 229 -9.08 20.90 -21.66
C THR A 229 -8.52 20.67 -20.26
N ILE A 230 -9.29 19.98 -19.43
CA ILE A 230 -8.88 19.48 -18.12
C ILE A 230 -8.42 18.04 -18.33
N ASN A 231 -7.15 17.75 -18.05
CA ASN A 231 -6.58 16.41 -18.10
C ASN A 231 -6.49 15.84 -16.69
N PHE A 232 -6.85 14.56 -16.54
CA PHE A 232 -6.86 13.89 -15.24
C PHE A 232 -6.75 12.37 -15.35
N GLY A 233 -6.23 11.75 -14.30
CA GLY A 233 -6.12 10.31 -14.20
C GLY A 233 -7.33 9.67 -13.50
N THR A 234 -7.74 8.49 -13.94
CA THR A 234 -8.73 7.64 -13.27
C THR A 234 -8.31 6.18 -13.34
N LEU A 235 -8.40 5.46 -12.21
CA LEU A 235 -8.13 4.02 -12.16
C LEU A 235 -9.31 3.17 -12.61
N LYS A 236 -10.49 3.79 -12.72
CA LYS A 236 -11.69 3.19 -13.32
C LYS A 236 -12.06 3.98 -14.55
N MET A 237 -12.06 3.36 -15.73
CA MET A 237 -12.40 4.05 -16.96
C MET A 237 -13.81 4.64 -16.88
N ILE A 238 -13.94 5.90 -17.26
CA ILE A 238 -15.22 6.61 -17.33
C ILE A 238 -15.73 6.60 -18.77
N GLU A 239 -17.03 6.43 -18.94
CA GLU A 239 -17.70 6.18 -20.22
C GLU A 239 -17.04 5.04 -21.05
N PRO A 240 -16.82 3.85 -20.44
CA PRO A 240 -16.01 2.77 -21.05
C PRO A 240 -16.58 2.27 -22.38
N ASP A 241 -17.91 2.26 -22.55
CA ASP A 241 -18.58 1.85 -23.80
C ASP A 241 -18.20 2.71 -25.01
N THR A 242 -17.70 3.92 -24.77
CA THR A 242 -17.29 4.87 -25.82
C THR A 242 -15.78 5.03 -25.84
N LEU A 243 -15.17 5.33 -24.69
CA LEU A 243 -13.76 5.68 -24.60
C LEU A 243 -12.84 4.51 -24.97
N LEU A 244 -13.15 3.28 -24.53
CA LEU A 244 -12.34 2.10 -24.85
C LEU A 244 -12.45 1.66 -26.32
N GLN A 245 -13.38 2.25 -27.08
CA GLN A 245 -13.49 2.06 -28.53
C GLN A 245 -12.72 3.16 -29.31
N GLY A 246 -11.93 3.99 -28.63
CA GLY A 246 -11.23 5.13 -29.22
C GLY A 246 -12.15 6.26 -29.65
N ARG A 247 -13.40 6.29 -29.17
CA ARG A 247 -14.39 7.32 -29.50
C ARG A 247 -14.46 8.36 -28.38
N ALA A 248 -14.79 9.60 -28.74
CA ALA A 248 -15.07 10.66 -27.76
C ALA A 248 -16.51 10.55 -27.24
N PHE A 249 -16.70 10.72 -25.93
CA PHE A 249 -18.02 10.87 -25.34
C PHE A 249 -18.44 12.34 -25.36
N ILE A 250 -19.63 12.64 -25.90
CA ILE A 250 -20.14 14.01 -26.05
C ILE A 250 -21.36 14.19 -25.14
N ASN A 251 -21.24 15.03 -24.12
CA ASN A 251 -22.36 15.49 -23.32
C ASN A 251 -22.98 16.73 -23.98
N SER A 252 -24.05 16.53 -24.74
CA SER A 252 -24.68 17.60 -25.53
C SER A 252 -25.41 18.63 -24.65
N ASP A 253 -25.89 18.24 -23.47
CA ASP A 253 -26.61 19.14 -22.56
C ASP A 253 -25.68 20.18 -21.94
N LEU A 254 -24.46 19.76 -21.59
CA LEU A 254 -23.44 20.64 -21.01
C LEU A 254 -22.48 21.20 -22.05
N ASN A 255 -22.58 20.76 -23.31
CA ASN A 255 -21.61 21.06 -24.36
C ASN A 255 -20.18 20.73 -23.93
N LEU A 256 -19.98 19.51 -23.43
CA LEU A 256 -18.68 18.98 -23.02
C LEU A 256 -18.32 17.73 -23.83
N VAL A 257 -17.02 17.50 -24.00
CA VAL A 257 -16.45 16.31 -24.62
C VAL A 257 -15.42 15.69 -23.70
N LEU A 258 -15.50 14.38 -23.56
CA LEU A 258 -14.57 13.56 -22.83
C LEU A 258 -13.84 12.62 -23.80
N LYS A 259 -12.52 12.48 -23.65
CA LYS A 259 -11.69 11.64 -24.52
C LYS A 259 -10.68 10.86 -23.69
N HIS A 260 -10.47 9.59 -24.04
CA HIS A 260 -9.31 8.84 -23.57
C HIS A 260 -8.05 9.35 -24.28
N ILE A 261 -6.99 9.57 -23.51
CA ILE A 261 -5.70 10.02 -24.02
C ILE A 261 -4.75 8.83 -24.08
N LYS A 262 -4.45 8.24 -22.92
CA LYS A 262 -3.53 7.12 -22.80
C LYS A 262 -3.54 6.52 -21.41
N GLY A 263 -3.56 5.19 -21.29
CA GLY A 263 -3.59 4.55 -19.99
C GLY A 263 -4.73 5.10 -19.13
N PRO A 264 -4.50 5.44 -17.86
CA PRO A 264 -5.53 6.04 -16.99
C PRO A 264 -5.84 7.51 -17.30
N LEU A 265 -5.14 8.17 -18.25
CA LEU A 265 -5.29 9.59 -18.55
C LEU A 265 -6.47 9.85 -19.50
N VAL A 266 -7.36 10.73 -19.08
CA VAL A 266 -8.51 11.22 -19.85
C VAL A 266 -8.50 12.76 -19.90
N SER A 267 -9.20 13.33 -20.88
CA SER A 267 -9.37 14.77 -21.04
C SER A 267 -10.85 15.15 -21.12
N LEU A 268 -11.23 16.21 -20.43
CA LEU A 268 -12.56 16.83 -20.44
C LEU A 268 -12.46 18.27 -20.91
N GLY A 269 -13.21 18.65 -21.93
CA GLY A 269 -13.21 20.03 -22.43
C GLY A 269 -14.55 20.45 -23.02
N PRO A 270 -14.71 21.74 -23.37
CA PRO A 270 -15.90 22.26 -23.99
C PRO A 270 -16.02 21.86 -25.47
N THR A 271 -17.25 21.70 -25.96
CA THR A 271 -17.58 21.58 -27.38
C THR A 271 -18.08 22.91 -27.96
N ALA A 272 -18.32 22.92 -29.28
CA ALA A 272 -19.04 24.01 -29.92
C ALA A 272 -20.44 24.14 -29.29
N GLY A 273 -20.71 25.27 -28.63
CA GLY A 273 -21.95 25.53 -27.90
C GLY A 273 -21.76 25.80 -26.41
N PHE A 274 -20.59 25.49 -25.84
CA PHE A 274 -20.28 25.86 -24.46
C PHE A 274 -20.23 27.38 -24.32
N THR A 275 -20.92 27.93 -23.33
CA THR A 275 -21.09 29.39 -23.15
C THR A 275 -20.17 29.99 -22.09
N GLY A 276 -19.29 29.17 -21.48
CA GLY A 276 -18.44 29.57 -20.36
C GLY A 276 -19.05 29.19 -19.00
N LEU A 277 -18.26 29.35 -17.94
CA LEU A 277 -18.68 29.13 -16.56
C LEU A 277 -18.63 30.45 -15.78
N ARG A 278 -19.82 31.00 -15.47
CA ARG A 278 -19.95 32.28 -14.78
C ARG A 278 -19.26 32.30 -13.42
N ALA A 279 -18.84 33.46 -12.96
CA ALA A 279 -18.33 33.68 -11.61
C ALA A 279 -19.31 33.11 -10.56
N GLY A 280 -18.80 32.26 -9.67
CA GLY A 280 -19.62 31.56 -8.67
C GLY A 280 -20.49 30.41 -9.19
N GLY A 281 -20.61 30.25 -10.51
CA GLY A 281 -21.41 29.22 -11.16
C GLY A 281 -20.76 27.84 -11.13
N ASP A 282 -21.58 26.82 -11.32
CA ASP A 282 -21.13 25.43 -11.42
C ASP A 282 -21.91 24.62 -12.45
N ILE A 283 -21.25 23.61 -13.01
CA ILE A 283 -21.84 22.58 -13.86
C ILE A 283 -21.51 21.21 -13.27
N THR A 284 -22.43 20.26 -13.41
CA THR A 284 -22.24 18.89 -12.92
C THR A 284 -22.52 17.90 -14.05
N MET A 285 -21.48 17.19 -14.49
CA MET A 285 -21.58 16.13 -15.47
C MET A 285 -21.78 14.79 -14.75
N ARG A 286 -22.81 14.04 -15.13
CA ARG A 286 -22.96 12.62 -14.75
C ARG A 286 -22.15 11.76 -15.71
N PHE A 287 -21.57 10.67 -15.21
CA PHE A 287 -20.86 9.69 -16.03
C PHE A 287 -21.08 8.26 -15.53
N LYS A 288 -20.98 7.30 -16.45
CA LYS A 288 -20.90 5.86 -16.16
C LYS A 288 -19.43 5.45 -16.00
N GLY A 289 -19.06 4.80 -14.91
CA GLY A 289 -17.71 4.29 -14.67
C GLY A 289 -17.66 2.75 -14.64
N GLU A 290 -16.53 2.17 -15.00
CA GLU A 290 -16.30 0.73 -14.97
C GLU A 290 -16.21 0.17 -13.53
N GLY A 291 -16.82 -1.00 -13.30
CA GLY A 291 -16.79 -1.70 -12.02
C GLY A 291 -17.50 -0.93 -10.91
N SER A 292 -16.93 -0.97 -9.71
CA SER A 292 -17.33 -0.12 -8.59
C SER A 292 -16.18 0.80 -8.19
N SER A 293 -16.53 1.97 -7.64
CA SER A 293 -15.59 2.87 -7.00
C SER A 293 -15.93 3.00 -5.52
N VAL A 294 -15.07 2.46 -4.69
CA VAL A 294 -15.23 2.41 -3.21
C VAL A 294 -14.01 2.95 -2.48
N SER A 295 -13.06 3.53 -3.22
CA SER A 295 -11.92 4.25 -2.68
C SER A 295 -11.91 5.68 -3.20
N THR A 296 -11.57 6.63 -2.33
CA THR A 296 -11.30 8.01 -2.77
C THR A 296 -10.09 8.09 -3.71
N ASP A 297 -9.22 7.09 -3.67
CA ASP A 297 -7.99 7.03 -4.46
C ASP A 297 -8.20 6.52 -5.88
N ASP A 298 -9.42 6.06 -6.24
CA ASP A 298 -9.77 5.66 -7.61
C ASP A 298 -9.69 6.84 -8.59
N PHE A 299 -9.80 8.08 -8.08
CA PHE A 299 -9.62 9.32 -8.85
C PHE A 299 -8.30 9.98 -8.47
N LEU A 300 -7.41 10.09 -9.44
CA LEU A 300 -6.02 10.45 -9.22
C LEU A 300 -5.88 11.99 -9.05
N PRO A 301 -5.14 12.50 -8.04
CA PRO A 301 -4.88 13.93 -7.90
C PRO A 301 -3.94 14.47 -8.99
N ASN A 302 -3.75 15.79 -8.97
CA ASN A 302 -2.99 16.63 -9.90
C ASN A 302 -3.67 16.76 -11.28
N TRP A 303 -4.95 17.12 -11.28
CA TRP A 303 -5.63 17.50 -12.52
C TRP A 303 -5.05 18.82 -13.00
N TYR A 304 -4.93 18.99 -14.32
CA TYR A 304 -4.38 20.21 -14.89
C TYR A 304 -5.20 20.69 -16.08
N VAL A 305 -5.22 21.99 -16.28
CA VAL A 305 -5.82 22.62 -17.45
C VAL A 305 -4.75 22.92 -18.48
N ASP A 306 -5.08 22.68 -19.74
CA ASP A 306 -4.19 22.80 -20.88
C ASP A 306 -4.91 23.42 -22.08
N ALA A 307 -4.17 24.03 -23.00
CA ALA A 307 -4.63 24.44 -24.32
C ALA A 307 -3.46 24.45 -25.33
N PRO A 308 -3.73 24.25 -26.64
CA PRO A 308 -2.68 24.21 -27.66
C PRO A 308 -1.77 25.46 -27.65
N GLY A 309 -0.45 25.24 -27.57
CA GLY A 309 0.55 26.30 -27.60
C GLY A 309 0.76 27.06 -26.29
N LEU A 310 0.14 26.63 -25.19
CA LEU A 310 0.27 27.25 -23.86
C LEU A 310 0.88 26.31 -22.83
N ASN A 311 1.34 26.91 -21.72
CA ASN A 311 1.87 26.17 -20.58
C ASN A 311 0.70 25.67 -19.70
N PRO A 312 0.62 24.37 -19.39
CA PRO A 312 -0.40 23.83 -18.50
C PRO A 312 -0.36 24.46 -17.12
N ARG A 313 -1.48 24.35 -16.41
CA ARG A 313 -1.59 24.76 -15.01
C ARG A 313 -2.31 23.71 -14.19
N ASP A 314 -1.72 23.33 -13.07
CA ASP A 314 -2.39 22.52 -12.07
C ASP A 314 -3.68 23.21 -11.60
N ILE A 315 -4.72 22.40 -11.45
CA ILE A 315 -5.95 22.80 -10.79
C ILE A 315 -5.72 22.60 -9.30
N VAL A 316 -5.47 23.69 -8.59
CA VAL A 316 -5.07 23.73 -7.17
C VAL A 316 -6.02 22.93 -6.27
N SER A 317 -7.31 22.88 -6.62
CA SER A 317 -8.30 22.12 -5.84
C SER A 317 -8.12 20.59 -5.90
N THR A 318 -7.25 20.08 -6.78
CA THR A 318 -7.02 18.64 -7.00
C THR A 318 -5.58 18.21 -6.75
N THR A 319 -4.68 19.14 -6.36
CA THR A 319 -3.27 18.81 -6.08
C THR A 319 -3.15 17.80 -4.94
N ASN A 320 -2.01 17.10 -4.86
CA ASN A 320 -1.77 16.11 -3.82
C ASN A 320 -2.10 16.64 -2.40
N GLY A 321 -2.85 15.85 -1.63
CA GLY A 321 -3.36 16.22 -0.30
C GLY A 321 -4.67 17.04 -0.29
N SER A 322 -5.17 17.48 -1.45
CA SER A 322 -6.49 18.14 -1.55
C SER A 322 -7.63 17.11 -1.47
N VAL A 323 -8.71 17.46 -0.76
CA VAL A 323 -9.94 16.64 -0.71
C VAL A 323 -10.88 17.12 -1.82
N PHE A 324 -10.92 16.39 -2.94
CA PHE A 324 -11.78 16.69 -4.08
C PHE A 324 -12.74 15.55 -4.45
N VAL A 325 -12.54 14.35 -3.89
CA VAL A 325 -13.52 13.27 -3.94
C VAL A 325 -14.45 13.41 -2.73
N ALA A 326 -15.75 13.44 -2.98
CA ALA A 326 -16.77 13.56 -1.96
C ALA A 326 -16.77 12.32 -1.04
N PRO A 327 -17.07 12.48 0.26
CA PRO A 327 -17.10 11.36 1.19
C PRO A 327 -18.18 10.35 0.82
N PHE A 328 -17.92 9.07 1.07
CA PHE A 328 -18.91 8.00 0.88
C PHE A 328 -19.85 7.92 2.08
N THR A 329 -21.04 8.51 1.94
CA THR A 329 -22.01 8.66 3.04
C THR A 329 -23.18 7.68 2.97
N SER A 330 -23.29 6.86 1.93
CA SER A 330 -24.36 5.88 1.78
C SER A 330 -23.85 4.53 1.29
N SER A 331 -24.59 3.44 1.52
CA SER A 331 -24.20 2.10 1.05
C SER A 331 -23.89 2.09 -0.44
N LYS A 332 -24.71 2.77 -1.23
CA LYS A 332 -24.52 2.97 -2.67
C LYS A 332 -23.16 3.54 -3.07
N SER A 333 -22.48 4.25 -2.17
CA SER A 333 -21.16 4.85 -2.41
C SER A 333 -19.98 4.09 -1.78
N TYR A 334 -20.20 3.26 -0.75
CA TYR A 334 -19.10 2.55 -0.06
C TYR A 334 -19.12 1.02 -0.21
N VAL A 335 -20.18 0.42 -0.78
CA VAL A 335 -20.20 -1.02 -1.10
C VAL A 335 -20.04 -1.25 -2.60
N ARG A 336 -19.48 -2.42 -2.96
CA ARG A 336 -19.14 -2.76 -4.35
C ARG A 336 -20.33 -3.26 -5.16
N ALA A 337 -21.24 -3.97 -4.50
CA ALA A 337 -22.39 -4.63 -5.12
C ALA A 337 -23.56 -4.64 -4.14
N LYS A 338 -24.77 -4.91 -4.63
CA LYS A 338 -26.00 -4.88 -3.82
C LYS A 338 -25.99 -5.87 -2.66
N ASP A 339 -25.35 -7.01 -2.83
CA ASP A 339 -25.28 -8.10 -1.86
C ASP A 339 -24.04 -8.04 -0.96
N ASP A 340 -23.10 -7.14 -1.24
CA ASP A 340 -21.90 -6.90 -0.44
C ASP A 340 -22.29 -6.57 1.02
N LYS A 341 -21.71 -7.34 1.96
CA LYS A 341 -22.02 -7.26 3.38
C LYS A 341 -21.15 -6.25 4.12
N TYR A 342 -20.26 -5.56 3.42
CA TYR A 342 -19.44 -4.53 4.02
C TYR A 342 -20.30 -3.41 4.63
N ALA A 343 -20.05 -3.12 5.91
CA ALA A 343 -20.61 -1.98 6.60
C ALA A 343 -19.48 -1.26 7.35
N PRO A 344 -19.20 0.02 7.04
CA PRO A 344 -18.16 0.76 7.74
C PRO A 344 -18.51 0.89 9.23
N TRP A 345 -17.55 0.55 10.08
CA TRP A 345 -17.74 0.62 11.54
C TRP A 345 -17.83 2.07 12.00
N SER A 346 -18.96 2.43 12.64
CA SER A 346 -19.06 3.64 13.43
C SER A 346 -18.03 3.62 14.57
N PRO A 347 -17.65 4.78 15.13
CA PRO A 347 -16.79 4.83 16.30
C PRO A 347 -17.31 3.97 17.47
N GLU A 348 -18.63 3.91 17.66
CA GLU A 348 -19.29 3.12 18.70
C GLU A 348 -19.20 1.60 18.46
N SER A 349 -19.53 1.12 17.25
CA SER A 349 -19.41 -0.31 16.95
C SER A 349 -17.96 -0.80 16.91
N ARG A 350 -17.02 0.10 16.57
CA ARG A 350 -15.58 -0.15 16.71
C ARG A 350 -15.16 -0.26 18.16
N TYR A 351 -15.70 0.58 19.05
CA TYR A 351 -15.45 0.50 20.49
C TYR A 351 -15.95 -0.82 21.07
N ASP A 352 -17.20 -1.20 20.80
CA ASP A 352 -17.81 -2.44 21.30
C ASP A 352 -17.02 -3.69 20.86
N ARG A 353 -16.60 -3.71 19.58
CA ARG A 353 -15.74 -4.79 19.07
C ARG A 353 -14.38 -4.81 19.75
N ASN A 354 -13.73 -3.67 19.89
CA ASN A 354 -12.42 -3.60 20.54
C ASN A 354 -12.48 -3.96 22.04
N ALA A 355 -13.60 -3.67 22.71
CA ALA A 355 -13.84 -4.06 24.09
C ALA A 355 -13.88 -5.59 24.26
N ALA A 356 -14.33 -6.34 23.26
CA ALA A 356 -14.29 -7.81 23.28
C ALA A 356 -12.86 -8.38 23.27
N TRP A 357 -11.89 -7.64 22.72
CA TRP A 357 -10.46 -8.01 22.72
C TRP A 357 -9.68 -7.46 23.93
N ALA A 358 -10.35 -6.74 24.84
CA ALA A 358 -9.77 -6.27 26.09
C ALA A 358 -9.69 -7.40 27.15
N VAL A 359 -9.20 -8.58 26.78
CA VAL A 359 -9.02 -9.70 27.71
C VAL A 359 -7.82 -9.44 28.63
N SER A 360 -7.97 -9.63 29.94
CA SER A 360 -6.86 -9.54 30.89
C SER A 360 -5.77 -10.54 30.50
N TYR A 361 -4.58 -10.05 30.18
CA TYR A 361 -3.47 -10.85 29.65
C TYR A 361 -2.40 -11.09 30.72
N ASN A 362 -1.88 -12.31 30.81
CA ASN A 362 -0.74 -12.61 31.69
C ASN A 362 0.56 -12.11 31.05
N ALA A 363 0.91 -10.84 31.33
CA ALA A 363 2.09 -10.15 30.78
C ALA A 363 3.40 -10.94 30.89
N THR A 364 3.52 -11.88 31.84
CA THR A 364 4.73 -12.67 32.08
C THR A 364 4.88 -13.90 31.19
N ALA A 365 3.83 -14.34 30.49
CA ALA A 365 3.78 -15.57 29.71
C ALA A 365 4.18 -15.44 28.23
N VAL A 366 4.38 -14.23 27.70
CA VAL A 366 4.83 -14.01 26.30
C VAL A 366 6.26 -13.48 26.26
N SER A 367 7.00 -13.90 25.23
CA SER A 367 8.33 -13.38 24.90
C SER A 367 8.30 -11.89 24.61
N GLY A 368 7.22 -11.43 23.95
CA GLY A 368 7.19 -10.10 23.38
C GLY A 368 8.17 -9.92 22.21
N VAL A 369 8.69 -10.99 21.62
CA VAL A 369 9.50 -10.90 20.40
C VAL A 369 8.55 -11.05 19.21
N ILE A 370 8.75 -10.25 18.15
CA ILE A 370 8.03 -10.37 16.88
C ILE A 370 9.06 -10.53 15.75
N PRO A 371 8.99 -11.59 14.94
CA PRO A 371 7.99 -12.64 15.02
C PRO A 371 8.12 -13.51 16.27
N THR A 372 7.02 -14.12 16.71
CA THR A 372 6.99 -15.00 17.88
C THR A 372 7.97 -16.16 17.70
N PRO A 373 8.89 -16.37 18.65
CA PRO A 373 9.87 -17.44 18.54
C PRO A 373 9.18 -18.79 18.64
N VAL A 374 9.78 -19.83 18.04
CA VAL A 374 9.28 -21.21 18.14
C VAL A 374 9.10 -21.65 19.60
N SER A 375 10.06 -21.30 20.47
CA SER A 375 9.98 -21.54 21.90
C SER A 375 10.50 -20.37 22.72
N PHE A 376 9.77 -20.02 23.78
CA PHE A 376 10.19 -19.09 24.81
C PHE A 376 9.84 -19.66 26.19
N THR A 377 10.85 -19.86 27.02
CA THR A 377 10.68 -20.31 28.40
C THR A 377 11.23 -19.25 29.34
N ARG A 378 10.38 -18.72 30.21
CA ARG A 378 10.80 -17.83 31.30
C ARG A 378 11.28 -18.65 32.48
N SER A 379 12.51 -18.37 32.94
CA SER A 379 13.13 -19.13 34.03
C SER A 379 12.87 -18.49 35.40
N SER A 380 12.78 -17.16 35.48
CA SER A 380 12.43 -16.40 36.70
C SER A 380 11.97 -14.98 36.38
N ASP A 381 11.68 -14.18 37.42
CA ASP A 381 11.36 -12.75 37.28
C ASP A 381 12.58 -11.81 37.24
N ASP A 382 13.77 -12.34 37.56
CA ASP A 382 15.04 -11.62 37.49
C ASP A 382 15.37 -11.10 36.08
N LEU A 383 16.13 -9.99 36.05
CA LEU A 383 16.47 -9.26 34.84
C LEU A 383 17.99 -9.06 34.71
N VAL A 384 18.47 -9.10 33.48
CA VAL A 384 19.75 -8.52 33.09
C VAL A 384 19.55 -7.05 32.73
N ASP A 385 20.35 -6.14 33.28
CA ASP A 385 20.30 -4.71 32.99
C ASP A 385 21.48 -4.28 32.11
N LEU A 386 21.24 -4.05 30.82
CA LEU A 386 22.26 -3.66 29.84
C LEU A 386 22.75 -2.21 30.03
N LEU A 387 22.05 -1.39 30.82
CA LEU A 387 22.47 -0.02 31.11
C LEU A 387 23.62 0.03 32.15
N GLN A 388 23.88 -1.09 32.84
CA GLN A 388 24.91 -1.15 33.87
C GLN A 388 26.31 -1.32 33.29
N GLY A 389 26.97 -0.20 33.04
CA GLY A 389 28.36 -0.15 32.59
C GLY A 389 28.52 -0.61 31.14
N THR A 390 29.71 -1.07 30.80
CA THR A 390 30.02 -1.52 29.44
C THR A 390 29.95 -3.05 29.35
N TRP A 391 29.20 -3.55 28.38
CA TRP A 391 29.07 -4.97 28.09
C TRP A 391 30.04 -5.40 26.98
N ALA A 392 30.64 -6.58 27.14
CA ALA A 392 31.50 -7.19 26.14
C ALA A 392 30.66 -7.96 25.12
N VAL A 393 30.82 -7.69 23.83
CA VAL A 393 30.26 -8.50 22.75
C VAL A 393 31.36 -9.40 22.21
N VAL A 394 31.20 -10.71 22.37
CA VAL A 394 32.16 -11.73 21.93
C VAL A 394 31.52 -12.50 20.79
N ALA A 395 31.88 -12.13 19.56
CA ALA A 395 31.33 -12.69 18.33
C ALA A 395 32.32 -12.51 17.17
N THR A 396 31.95 -13.00 15.99
CA THR A 396 32.64 -12.62 14.74
C THR A 396 32.58 -11.09 14.55
N PRO A 397 33.53 -10.48 13.80
CA PRO A 397 33.53 -9.04 13.56
C PRO A 397 32.17 -8.51 13.08
N ASN A 398 31.54 -9.21 12.13
CA ASN A 398 30.27 -8.80 11.54
C ASN A 398 29.13 -8.82 12.55
N VAL A 399 28.91 -9.94 13.24
CA VAL A 399 27.83 -10.07 14.26
C VAL A 399 28.02 -9.06 15.38
N ALA A 400 29.27 -8.84 15.82
CA ALA A 400 29.58 -7.84 16.84
C ALA A 400 29.25 -6.42 16.37
N ASN A 401 29.62 -6.05 15.15
CA ASN A 401 29.31 -4.74 14.60
C ASN A 401 27.80 -4.53 14.48
N ILE A 402 27.07 -5.54 13.99
CA ILE A 402 25.62 -5.47 13.78
C ILE A 402 24.88 -5.22 15.10
N ILE A 403 25.16 -5.99 16.16
CA ILE A 403 24.48 -5.77 17.45
C ILE A 403 24.86 -4.42 18.06
N ILE A 404 26.11 -3.97 17.91
CA ILE A 404 26.56 -2.66 18.37
C ILE A 404 25.82 -1.54 17.62
N ASP A 405 25.75 -1.62 16.30
CA ASP A 405 25.11 -0.61 15.44
C ASP A 405 23.61 -0.51 15.73
N TRP A 406 22.91 -1.65 15.84
CA TRP A 406 21.48 -1.66 16.16
C TRP A 406 21.18 -1.18 17.57
N MET A 407 22.00 -1.57 18.55
CA MET A 407 21.86 -1.07 19.93
C MET A 407 22.17 0.43 20.00
N ASN A 408 23.22 0.93 19.33
CA ASN A 408 23.51 2.36 19.26
C ASN A 408 22.36 3.14 18.60
N LYS A 409 21.76 2.59 17.55
CA LYS A 409 20.66 3.21 16.81
C LYS A 409 19.38 3.32 17.63
N LEU A 410 19.02 2.28 18.39
CA LEU A 410 17.72 2.17 19.06
C LEU A 410 17.77 2.36 20.59
N LEU A 411 18.92 2.08 21.20
CA LEU A 411 19.20 2.11 22.64
C LEU A 411 20.60 2.73 22.91
N PRO A 412 20.85 3.99 22.50
CA PRO A 412 22.18 4.61 22.60
C PRO A 412 22.74 4.70 24.03
N GLU A 413 21.90 4.49 25.04
CA GLU A 413 22.31 4.43 26.44
C GLU A 413 23.03 3.12 26.80
N VAL A 414 22.81 2.05 26.03
CA VAL A 414 23.48 0.75 26.19
C VAL A 414 24.89 0.84 25.62
N LYS A 415 25.90 0.54 26.46
CA LYS A 415 27.30 0.62 26.06
C LYS A 415 27.85 -0.77 25.75
N LEU A 416 28.02 -1.06 24.46
CA LEU A 416 28.62 -2.30 23.99
C LEU A 416 30.05 -2.07 23.50
N SER A 417 30.94 -3.03 23.77
CA SER A 417 32.31 -3.05 23.23
C SER A 417 32.65 -4.43 22.71
N ARG A 418 33.20 -4.51 21.50
CA ARG A 418 33.65 -5.79 20.94
C ARG A 418 34.89 -6.29 21.70
N GLN A 419 34.88 -7.55 22.11
CA GLN A 419 36.00 -8.24 22.75
C GLN A 419 36.24 -9.62 22.12
N ILE A 420 37.45 -10.16 22.30
CA ILE A 420 37.85 -11.47 21.76
C ILE A 420 37.46 -12.60 22.72
N THR A 421 37.48 -12.32 24.03
CA THR A 421 37.22 -13.30 25.09
C THR A 421 36.14 -12.78 26.04
N ALA A 422 35.28 -13.67 26.53
CA ALA A 422 34.26 -13.30 27.50
C ALA A 422 34.90 -12.95 28.87
N PRO A 423 34.61 -11.78 29.45
CA PRO A 423 34.96 -11.48 30.84
C PRO A 423 34.13 -12.31 31.83
N ALA A 424 34.46 -12.22 33.12
CA ALA A 424 33.76 -12.96 34.18
C ALA A 424 32.28 -12.57 34.36
N SER A 425 31.87 -11.39 33.86
CA SER A 425 30.49 -10.89 33.94
C SER A 425 30.28 -9.77 32.90
N ARG A 426 29.02 -9.50 32.52
CA ARG A 426 28.59 -8.48 31.55
C ARG A 426 29.08 -8.75 30.13
N TYR A 427 28.63 -9.88 29.59
CA TYR A 427 28.94 -10.24 28.21
C TYR A 427 27.73 -10.78 27.43
N ILE A 428 27.78 -10.57 26.13
CA ILE A 428 26.94 -11.23 25.12
C ILE A 428 27.88 -12.08 24.27
N LEU A 429 27.76 -13.39 24.38
CA LEU A 429 28.64 -14.36 23.74
C LEU A 429 27.89 -15.09 22.63
N PHE A 430 28.41 -15.02 21.41
CA PHE A 430 27.93 -15.77 20.26
C PHE A 430 28.88 -16.93 19.97
N GLN A 431 28.35 -18.15 19.96
CA GLN A 431 29.11 -19.37 19.74
C GLN A 431 28.54 -20.14 18.56
N GLN A 432 29.41 -20.83 17.84
CA GLN A 432 28.98 -21.78 16.83
C GLN A 432 28.55 -23.08 17.51
N GLY A 433 27.30 -23.48 17.31
CA GLY A 433 26.72 -24.68 17.93
C GLY A 433 25.49 -25.17 17.18
N GLU A 434 25.26 -26.48 17.23
CA GLU A 434 24.06 -27.10 16.67
C GLU A 434 22.81 -26.75 17.48
N ILE A 435 21.67 -26.60 16.78
CA ILE A 435 20.35 -26.47 17.39
C ILE A 435 19.66 -27.82 17.22
N THR A 436 19.59 -28.61 18.29
CA THR A 436 19.13 -30.00 18.25
C THR A 436 17.74 -30.15 17.60
N GLU A 437 16.90 -29.14 17.76
CA GLU A 437 15.51 -29.10 17.32
C GLU A 437 15.36 -28.76 15.82
N SER A 438 16.37 -28.19 15.16
CA SER A 438 16.26 -27.74 13.77
C SER A 438 17.60 -27.71 13.02
N SER A 439 17.58 -28.18 11.78
CA SER A 439 18.72 -28.07 10.85
C SER A 439 18.68 -26.80 9.98
N ASN A 440 17.69 -25.92 10.18
CA ASN A 440 17.57 -24.68 9.42
C ASN A 440 18.80 -23.78 9.65
N THR A 441 19.31 -23.17 8.59
CA THR A 441 20.52 -22.33 8.67
C THR A 441 20.31 -21.06 9.48
N GLU A 442 19.09 -20.57 9.59
CA GLU A 442 18.70 -19.40 10.38
C GLU A 442 18.37 -19.76 11.84
N ALA A 443 18.51 -21.03 12.26
CA ALA A 443 18.19 -21.46 13.61
C ALA A 443 19.18 -20.92 14.66
N TYR A 444 18.67 -20.53 15.82
CA TYR A 444 19.46 -20.05 16.95
C TYR A 444 18.81 -20.36 18.30
N SER A 445 19.63 -20.31 19.36
CA SER A 445 19.15 -20.28 20.75
C SER A 445 19.74 -19.11 21.53
N ILE A 446 18.98 -18.58 22.49
CA ILE A 446 19.42 -17.51 23.40
C ILE A 446 19.17 -17.97 24.83
N GLN A 447 20.19 -17.86 25.68
CA GLN A 447 20.08 -18.01 27.13
C GLN A 447 20.47 -16.70 27.81
N VAL A 448 19.55 -16.12 28.58
CA VAL A 448 19.82 -14.93 29.39
C VAL A 448 19.96 -15.38 30.84
N THR A 449 21.05 -15.04 31.54
CA THR A 449 21.30 -15.44 32.93
C THR A 449 21.67 -14.23 33.79
N PRO A 450 20.74 -13.71 34.62
CA PRO A 450 20.98 -12.54 35.47
C PRO A 450 22.05 -12.72 36.54
N ALA A 451 22.13 -13.91 37.16
CA ALA A 451 23.07 -14.17 38.27
C ALA A 451 24.53 -13.84 37.92
N ASP A 452 24.93 -14.08 36.67
CA ASP A 452 26.29 -13.82 36.17
C ASP A 452 26.36 -12.59 35.24
N ASN A 453 25.24 -11.91 34.99
CA ASN A 453 25.07 -10.90 33.93
C ASN A 453 25.62 -11.38 32.58
N LYS A 454 25.08 -12.49 32.05
CA LYS A 454 25.50 -13.02 30.75
C LYS A 454 24.32 -13.30 29.84
N VAL A 455 24.58 -13.16 28.54
CA VAL A 455 23.69 -13.57 27.44
C VAL A 455 24.51 -14.48 26.52
N GLU A 456 24.04 -15.69 26.29
CA GLU A 456 24.73 -16.69 25.49
C GLU A 456 23.86 -17.08 24.30
N VAL A 457 24.45 -17.08 23.11
CA VAL A 457 23.78 -17.35 21.84
C VAL A 457 24.50 -18.49 21.14
N ASN A 458 23.75 -19.51 20.71
CA ASN A 458 24.25 -20.56 19.82
C ASN A 458 23.56 -20.49 18.47
N SER A 459 24.32 -20.71 17.41
CA SER A 459 23.81 -20.85 16.04
C SER A 459 24.80 -21.59 15.17
N MET A 460 24.33 -22.33 14.16
CA MET A 460 25.23 -23.05 13.23
C MET A 460 25.90 -22.12 12.22
N THR A 461 25.22 -21.02 11.87
CA THR A 461 25.64 -20.08 10.83
C THR A 461 25.67 -18.65 11.35
N GLU A 462 26.32 -17.76 10.60
CA GLU A 462 26.31 -16.32 10.86
C GLU A 462 24.92 -15.70 10.67
N GLU A 463 24.09 -16.25 9.76
CA GLU A 463 22.72 -15.81 9.56
C GLU A 463 21.84 -16.11 10.77
N GLY A 464 21.97 -17.30 11.38
CA GLY A 464 21.29 -17.62 12.64
C GLY A 464 21.71 -16.68 13.78
N ALA A 465 23.01 -16.38 13.90
CA ALA A 465 23.51 -15.39 14.86
C ALA A 465 22.90 -14.00 14.59
N PHE A 466 22.79 -13.59 13.34
CA PHE A 466 22.17 -12.33 12.95
C PHE A 466 20.69 -12.26 13.37
N ARG A 467 19.91 -13.34 13.19
CA ARG A 467 18.50 -13.39 13.65
C ARG A 467 18.41 -13.30 15.17
N ALA A 468 19.34 -13.94 15.89
CA ALA A 468 19.44 -13.82 17.35
C ALA A 468 19.70 -12.38 17.80
N VAL A 469 20.56 -11.63 17.10
CA VAL A 469 20.78 -10.20 17.38
C VAL A 469 19.47 -9.43 17.35
N MET A 470 18.64 -9.62 16.32
CA MET A 470 17.36 -8.90 16.23
C MET A 470 16.42 -9.24 17.38
N THR A 471 16.41 -10.49 17.83
CA THR A 471 15.65 -10.90 19.02
C THR A 471 16.17 -10.24 20.29
N ILE A 472 17.49 -10.16 20.50
CA ILE A 472 18.09 -9.46 21.66
C ILE A 472 17.75 -7.97 21.63
N VAL A 473 17.85 -7.32 20.46
CA VAL A 473 17.48 -5.91 20.27
C VAL A 473 16.01 -5.67 20.63
N GLN A 474 15.10 -6.53 20.18
CA GLN A 474 13.68 -6.42 20.52
C GLN A 474 13.38 -6.66 22.00
N LEU A 475 14.03 -7.64 22.62
CA LEU A 475 13.92 -7.87 24.06
C LEU A 475 14.35 -6.64 24.85
N ALA A 476 15.50 -6.05 24.49
CA ALA A 476 16.06 -4.88 25.17
C ALA A 476 15.21 -3.61 24.99
N LEU A 477 14.44 -3.51 23.90
CA LEU A 477 13.55 -2.38 23.65
C LEU A 477 12.26 -2.41 24.46
N LYS A 478 11.85 -3.58 24.96
CA LYS A 478 10.52 -3.74 25.54
C LYS A 478 10.45 -3.34 27.02
N THR A 479 9.39 -2.59 27.33
CA THR A 479 8.98 -2.16 28.68
C THR A 479 7.85 -2.99 29.34
N LEU A 480 7.43 -4.16 28.80
CA LEU A 480 6.34 -4.97 29.38
C LEU A 480 6.60 -6.50 29.42
N PRO A 481 6.57 -7.17 30.57
CA PRO A 481 6.11 -6.66 31.86
C PRO A 481 7.12 -5.70 32.53
N TYR A 482 8.34 -5.58 31.99
CA TYR A 482 9.43 -4.89 32.65
C TYR A 482 9.54 -3.45 32.19
N LYS A 483 9.02 -2.49 32.95
CA LYS A 483 8.99 -1.05 32.59
C LYS A 483 10.36 -0.37 32.36
N THR A 484 11.45 -1.13 32.27
CA THR A 484 12.82 -0.65 32.11
C THR A 484 13.40 -1.02 30.74
N LYS A 485 13.51 0.00 29.89
CA LYS A 485 14.32 -0.01 28.66
C LYS A 485 15.72 -0.53 28.97
N GLY A 486 16.28 -1.38 28.10
CA GLY A 486 17.61 -1.98 28.28
C GLY A 486 17.65 -3.19 29.21
N SER A 487 16.51 -3.71 29.66
CA SER A 487 16.45 -4.94 30.47
C SER A 487 16.14 -6.18 29.62
N LEU A 488 16.75 -7.32 29.93
CA LEU A 488 16.45 -8.62 29.33
C LEU A 488 15.88 -9.59 30.39
N PRO A 489 14.80 -10.34 30.10
CA PRO A 489 14.27 -11.35 31.02
C PRO A 489 15.20 -12.55 31.20
N HIS A 490 15.20 -13.16 32.39
CA HIS A 490 15.75 -14.52 32.55
C HIS A 490 14.92 -15.52 31.73
N CYS A 491 15.44 -15.91 30.57
CA CYS A 491 14.75 -16.79 29.66
C CYS A 491 15.68 -17.68 28.84
N GLN A 492 15.06 -18.69 28.24
CA GLN A 492 15.61 -19.50 27.16
C GLN A 492 14.71 -19.33 25.92
N ILE A 493 15.32 -19.11 24.76
CA ILE A 493 14.66 -19.02 23.46
C ILE A 493 15.31 -20.02 22.51
N ILE A 494 14.49 -20.73 21.74
CA ILE A 494 14.92 -21.52 20.58
C ILE A 494 14.03 -21.09 19.42
N ASP A 495 14.62 -20.76 18.27
CA ASP A 495 13.87 -20.14 17.19
C ASP A 495 14.46 -20.43 15.80
N TRP A 496 13.58 -20.51 14.80
CA TRP A 496 13.87 -20.68 13.37
C TRP A 496 12.62 -20.33 12.54
N PRO A 497 12.75 -19.96 11.26
CA PRO A 497 11.59 -19.59 10.45
C PRO A 497 10.70 -20.77 10.07
N ARG A 498 9.39 -20.53 9.95
CA ARG A 498 8.44 -21.44 9.30
C ARG A 498 8.71 -21.61 7.80
N PHE A 499 9.00 -20.51 7.10
CA PHE A 499 9.26 -20.49 5.65
C PHE A 499 10.63 -19.91 5.33
N ASP A 500 11.33 -20.53 4.38
CA ASP A 500 12.63 -20.04 3.91
C ASP A 500 12.49 -18.79 3.03
N PHE A 501 11.36 -18.61 2.33
CA PHE A 501 11.07 -17.41 1.54
C PHE A 501 10.08 -16.49 2.28
N ARG A 502 10.54 -15.29 2.66
CA ARG A 502 9.75 -14.28 3.39
C ARG A 502 9.89 -12.94 2.67
N GLY A 503 9.06 -12.77 1.65
CA GLY A 503 9.18 -11.71 0.65
C GLY A 503 8.43 -10.43 0.96
N PHE A 504 9.05 -9.30 0.62
CA PHE A 504 8.40 -8.02 0.42
C PHE A 504 8.60 -7.59 -1.03
N TYR A 505 7.50 -7.36 -1.75
CA TYR A 505 7.50 -6.80 -3.09
C TYR A 505 7.31 -5.29 -3.02
N LEU A 506 8.18 -4.57 -3.72
CA LEU A 506 8.15 -3.13 -3.84
C LEU A 506 8.11 -2.71 -5.31
N ASP A 507 6.99 -2.12 -5.71
CA ASP A 507 6.84 -1.41 -6.98
C ASP A 507 7.54 -0.05 -6.93
N THR A 508 8.54 0.12 -7.80
CA THR A 508 9.24 1.39 -8.01
C THR A 508 8.98 1.96 -9.40
N ALA A 509 8.33 1.19 -10.28
CA ALA A 509 8.08 1.54 -11.66
C ALA A 509 6.93 2.53 -11.79
N ARG A 510 5.82 2.34 -11.06
CA ARG A 510 4.69 3.28 -11.12
C ARG A 510 5.03 4.58 -10.39
N PHE A 511 5.63 4.49 -9.19
CA PHE A 511 6.22 5.64 -8.49
C PHE A 511 7.62 5.30 -7.94
N PHE A 512 8.58 6.17 -8.24
CA PHE A 512 9.96 5.94 -7.84
C PHE A 512 10.16 6.11 -6.33
N MET A 513 10.89 5.16 -5.74
CA MET A 513 11.32 5.19 -4.34
C MET A 513 12.82 5.56 -4.30
N PRO A 514 13.24 6.63 -3.61
CA PRO A 514 14.66 6.94 -3.48
C PRO A 514 15.41 5.83 -2.70
N LYS A 515 16.70 5.67 -3.00
CA LYS A 515 17.60 4.68 -2.35
C LYS A 515 17.51 4.70 -0.83
N GLU A 516 17.47 5.88 -0.22
CA GLU A 516 17.43 6.04 1.24
C GLU A 516 16.13 5.48 1.83
N ALA A 517 15.01 5.56 1.09
CA ALA A 517 13.75 4.94 1.48
C ALA A 517 13.84 3.41 1.40
N VAL A 518 14.51 2.88 0.36
CA VAL A 518 14.80 1.44 0.25
C VAL A 518 15.67 0.95 1.43
N PHE A 519 16.66 1.73 1.87
CA PHE A 519 17.46 1.38 3.06
C PHE A 519 16.63 1.32 4.34
N ARG A 520 15.72 2.29 4.53
CA ARG A 520 14.79 2.28 5.67
C ARG A 520 13.88 1.06 5.63
N LEU A 521 13.36 0.70 4.46
CA LEU A 521 12.57 -0.52 4.27
C LEU A 521 13.38 -1.77 4.62
N LEU A 522 14.62 -1.89 4.14
CA LEU A 522 15.50 -3.02 4.45
C LEU A 522 15.78 -3.14 5.96
N ASP A 523 15.96 -2.03 6.67
CA ASP A 523 16.13 -2.02 8.12
C ASP A 523 14.87 -2.56 8.85
N VAL A 524 13.68 -2.18 8.38
CA VAL A 524 12.42 -2.72 8.91
C VAL A 524 12.31 -4.21 8.64
N MET A 525 12.58 -4.64 7.41
CA MET A 525 12.54 -6.05 7.01
C MET A 525 13.43 -6.90 7.93
N VAL A 526 14.63 -6.41 8.26
CA VAL A 526 15.55 -7.05 9.21
C VAL A 526 14.95 -7.18 10.60
N LEU A 527 14.35 -6.11 11.13
CA LEU A 527 13.72 -6.15 12.45
C LEU A 527 12.67 -7.25 12.53
N TYR A 528 11.94 -7.50 11.45
CA TYR A 528 10.92 -8.55 11.38
C TYR A 528 11.39 -9.85 10.71
N LYS A 529 12.71 -10.03 10.58
CA LYS A 529 13.36 -11.24 10.06
C LYS A 529 12.91 -11.65 8.63
N MET A 530 12.47 -10.70 7.81
CA MET A 530 12.21 -10.89 6.38
C MET A 530 13.53 -10.98 5.61
N ASN A 531 13.56 -11.75 4.52
CA ASN A 531 14.82 -12.10 3.84
C ASN A 531 14.81 -11.98 2.32
N LYS A 532 13.67 -11.65 1.69
CA LYS A 532 13.60 -11.42 0.23
C LYS A 532 12.99 -10.05 -0.06
N LEU A 533 13.69 -9.19 -0.78
CA LEU A 533 13.15 -7.96 -1.36
C LEU A 533 12.94 -8.18 -2.85
N HIS A 534 11.69 -8.37 -3.26
CA HIS A 534 11.32 -8.40 -4.67
C HIS A 534 11.16 -6.95 -5.14
N LEU A 535 12.07 -6.49 -6.01
CA LEU A 535 12.12 -5.10 -6.45
C LEU A 535 11.66 -4.99 -7.90
N HIS A 536 10.48 -4.40 -8.08
CA HIS A 536 9.85 -4.21 -9.38
C HIS A 536 10.36 -2.91 -10.03
N LEU A 537 11.24 -3.08 -11.02
CA LEU A 537 12.10 -2.03 -11.57
C LEU A 537 11.65 -1.55 -12.95
N SER A 538 10.70 -2.21 -13.59
CA SER A 538 10.12 -1.71 -14.84
C SER A 538 8.66 -2.12 -14.99
N ASP A 539 7.87 -1.20 -15.53
CA ASP A 539 6.47 -1.41 -15.92
C ASP A 539 6.13 -0.47 -17.10
N ASP A 540 4.84 -0.25 -17.37
CA ASP A 540 4.36 0.63 -18.42
C ASP A 540 4.73 2.10 -18.20
N GLU A 541 4.70 2.55 -16.95
CA GLU A 541 4.91 3.95 -16.57
C GLU A 541 6.35 4.30 -16.18
N GLY A 542 7.26 3.34 -16.19
CA GLY A 542 8.61 3.60 -15.71
C GLY A 542 9.62 2.48 -15.91
N TRP A 543 10.87 2.88 -16.12
CA TRP A 543 12.05 2.03 -16.06
C TRP A 543 13.07 2.64 -15.09
N ARG A 544 13.49 1.85 -14.09
CA ARG A 544 14.10 2.38 -12.85
C ARG A 544 15.53 1.96 -12.59
N LEU A 545 16.19 1.29 -13.54
CA LEU A 545 17.60 0.89 -13.37
C LEU A 545 18.46 1.30 -14.55
N GLU A 546 19.59 1.96 -14.31
CA GLU A 546 20.56 2.21 -15.36
C GLU A 546 21.10 0.91 -15.96
N ILE A 547 20.99 0.76 -17.29
CA ILE A 547 21.58 -0.37 -18.04
C ILE A 547 22.70 0.17 -18.94
N PRO A 548 23.98 -0.10 -18.62
CA PRO A 548 25.08 0.29 -19.48
C PRO A 548 24.89 -0.20 -20.92
N GLY A 549 24.99 0.73 -21.87
CA GLY A 549 24.76 0.47 -23.30
C GLY A 549 23.34 0.76 -23.80
N LEU A 550 22.37 0.92 -22.89
CA LEU A 550 20.96 1.27 -23.19
C LEU A 550 20.51 2.50 -22.37
N PRO A 551 21.16 3.67 -22.53
CA PRO A 551 20.86 4.85 -21.73
C PRO A 551 19.43 5.36 -21.90
N GLU A 552 18.80 5.11 -23.05
CA GLU A 552 17.43 5.57 -23.34
C GLU A 552 16.40 4.97 -22.38
N LEU A 553 16.67 3.81 -21.80
CA LEU A 553 15.80 3.21 -20.78
C LEU A 553 15.60 4.12 -19.57
N THR A 554 16.62 4.88 -19.18
CA THR A 554 16.53 5.82 -18.03
C THR A 554 16.32 7.26 -18.49
N GLN A 555 16.86 7.66 -19.64
CA GLN A 555 16.65 9.00 -20.19
C GLN A 555 15.18 9.23 -20.59
N VAL A 556 14.56 8.25 -21.24
CA VAL A 556 13.14 8.33 -21.67
C VAL A 556 12.26 7.59 -20.66
N GLY A 557 12.51 6.30 -20.45
CA GLY A 557 11.68 5.45 -19.59
C GLY A 557 11.75 5.79 -18.10
N GLY A 558 12.78 6.52 -17.67
CA GLY A 558 12.95 6.93 -16.28
C GLY A 558 12.07 8.12 -15.89
N THR A 559 11.51 8.88 -16.82
CA THR A 559 10.76 10.11 -16.49
C THR A 559 9.42 10.19 -17.21
N ARG A 560 8.47 10.92 -16.61
CA ARG A 560 7.17 11.22 -17.20
C ARG A 560 7.01 12.73 -17.35
N CYS A 561 6.56 13.17 -18.52
CA CYS A 561 6.31 14.57 -18.82
C CYS A 561 5.32 14.72 -19.99
N ARG A 562 4.98 15.98 -20.31
CA ARG A 562 4.10 16.28 -21.44
C ARG A 562 4.85 16.25 -22.78
N ASP A 563 5.24 15.06 -23.21
CA ASP A 563 5.75 14.80 -24.56
C ASP A 563 4.77 13.91 -25.33
N GLN A 564 4.07 14.48 -26.31
CA GLN A 564 3.13 13.72 -27.15
C GLN A 564 3.83 12.70 -28.05
N LYS A 565 5.12 12.91 -28.35
CA LYS A 565 5.91 11.99 -29.18
C LYS A 565 6.58 10.91 -28.35
N GLU A 566 6.71 11.14 -27.05
CA GLU A 566 7.41 10.28 -26.09
C GLU A 566 8.80 9.86 -26.60
N THR A 567 9.58 10.87 -26.99
CA THR A 567 10.97 10.77 -27.41
C THR A 567 11.92 11.25 -26.33
N ASP A 568 11.48 12.18 -25.47
CA ASP A 568 12.28 12.73 -24.37
C ASP A 568 11.86 12.17 -23.00
N CYS A 569 10.59 11.75 -22.86
CA CYS A 569 10.02 11.19 -21.62
C CYS A 569 8.79 10.33 -21.97
N LEU A 570 8.28 9.53 -21.03
CA LEU A 570 6.97 8.90 -21.16
C LEU A 570 5.84 9.91 -20.89
N MET A 571 4.63 9.64 -21.38
CA MET A 571 3.46 10.48 -21.12
C MET A 571 3.10 10.55 -19.62
N ASP A 572 2.55 11.68 -19.19
CA ASP A 572 2.17 12.00 -17.81
C ASP A 572 0.92 11.23 -17.33
N THR A 573 1.08 9.93 -17.08
CA THR A 573 0.04 9.08 -16.50
C THR A 573 0.09 9.04 -14.97
N LEU A 574 -0.88 8.34 -14.35
CA LEU A 574 -1.00 8.14 -12.90
C LEU A 574 -1.07 9.42 -12.06
N GLY A 575 -1.54 10.54 -12.63
CA GLY A 575 -1.64 11.81 -11.92
C GLY A 575 -0.28 12.40 -11.54
N ALA A 576 0.76 12.14 -12.34
CA ALA A 576 2.07 12.77 -12.19
C ALA A 576 2.00 14.31 -12.25
N GLY A 577 1.01 14.84 -12.97
CA GLY A 577 0.93 16.26 -13.29
C GLY A 577 1.73 16.60 -14.57
N PRO A 578 1.56 17.82 -15.11
CA PRO A 578 2.13 18.21 -16.40
C PRO A 578 3.61 18.63 -16.31
N ASP A 579 4.06 19.04 -15.13
CA ASP A 579 5.46 19.34 -14.86
C ASP A 579 6.24 18.02 -14.77
N VAL A 580 7.47 18.00 -15.29
CA VAL A 580 8.42 16.92 -14.98
C VAL A 580 8.47 16.87 -13.46
N LEU A 581 7.97 15.80 -12.84
CA LEU A 581 8.10 15.60 -11.39
C LEU A 581 9.56 15.86 -11.03
N GLY A 582 9.79 16.98 -10.34
CA GLY A 582 10.96 17.84 -10.52
C GLY A 582 12.34 17.19 -10.50
N ALA A 583 13.17 17.57 -11.48
CA ALA A 583 14.62 17.81 -11.43
C ALA A 583 15.58 16.76 -10.82
N THR A 584 15.11 15.58 -10.42
CA THR A 584 15.94 14.46 -9.94
C THR A 584 15.66 13.22 -10.76
N ASP A 585 16.72 12.54 -11.17
CA ASP A 585 16.67 11.24 -11.85
C ASP A 585 15.78 10.27 -11.06
N GLN A 586 14.74 9.73 -11.71
CA GLN A 586 13.77 8.79 -11.11
C GLN A 586 14.12 7.33 -11.45
N PHE A 587 15.40 7.01 -11.30
CA PHE A 587 15.96 5.68 -11.51
C PHE A 587 17.18 5.52 -10.61
N TYR A 588 17.55 4.27 -10.33
CA TYR A 588 18.80 3.95 -9.66
C TYR A 588 19.93 3.90 -10.68
N THR A 589 20.99 4.66 -10.42
CA THR A 589 22.27 4.46 -11.12
C THR A 589 22.85 3.08 -10.78
N VAL A 590 23.82 2.61 -11.58
CA VAL A 590 24.54 1.37 -11.28
C VAL A 590 25.12 1.38 -9.86
N ALA A 591 25.73 2.50 -9.46
CA ALA A 591 26.36 2.66 -8.15
C ALA A 591 25.32 2.59 -7.01
N GLU A 592 24.17 3.25 -7.16
CA GLU A 592 23.11 3.22 -6.16
C GLU A 592 22.47 1.85 -6.03
N PHE A 593 22.25 1.15 -7.13
CA PHE A 593 21.73 -0.21 -7.08
C PHE A 593 22.74 -1.17 -6.42
N GLU A 594 24.03 -1.05 -6.76
CA GLU A 594 25.10 -1.79 -6.09
C GLU A 594 25.18 -1.50 -4.58
N GLU A 595 24.91 -0.26 -4.15
CA GLU A 595 24.77 0.09 -2.74
C GLU A 595 23.56 -0.57 -2.09
N ILE A 596 22.40 -0.61 -2.75
CA ILE A 596 21.21 -1.35 -2.30
C ILE A 596 21.53 -2.83 -2.12
N LEU A 597 22.18 -3.45 -3.11
CA LEU A 597 22.57 -4.86 -3.06
C LEU A 597 23.52 -5.13 -1.89
N ARG A 598 24.51 -4.26 -1.66
CA ARG A 598 25.45 -4.38 -0.53
C ARG A 598 24.73 -4.24 0.81
N TYR A 599 23.87 -3.22 0.93
CA TYR A 599 23.11 -2.95 2.14
C TYR A 599 22.18 -4.11 2.52
N ALA A 600 21.50 -4.68 1.53
CA ALA A 600 20.65 -5.87 1.69
C ALA A 600 21.47 -7.13 2.05
N LYS A 601 22.60 -7.36 1.37
CA LYS A 601 23.48 -8.51 1.63
C LYS A 601 24.01 -8.54 3.06
N GLU A 602 24.47 -7.41 3.57
CA GLU A 602 24.96 -7.25 4.97
C GLU A 602 23.87 -7.53 6.01
N ARG A 603 22.60 -7.59 5.57
CA ARG A 603 21.40 -7.80 6.37
C ARG A 603 20.76 -9.17 6.16
N HIS A 604 21.42 -10.04 5.39
CA HIS A 604 20.88 -11.34 4.96
C HIS A 604 19.51 -11.19 4.27
N ILE A 605 19.39 -10.18 3.40
CA ILE A 605 18.27 -9.98 2.49
C ILE A 605 18.76 -10.17 1.05
N GLU A 606 18.12 -11.05 0.31
CA GLU A 606 18.34 -11.22 -1.12
C GLU A 606 17.39 -10.31 -1.91
N VAL A 607 17.93 -9.49 -2.80
CA VAL A 607 17.13 -8.65 -3.71
C VAL A 607 16.85 -9.46 -4.97
N ILE A 608 15.57 -9.63 -5.33
CA ILE A 608 15.10 -10.26 -6.56
C ILE A 608 14.68 -9.13 -7.51
N PRO A 609 15.42 -8.88 -8.60
CA PRO A 609 15.10 -7.81 -9.52
C PRO A 609 14.06 -8.28 -10.54
N GLU A 610 13.05 -7.46 -10.76
CA GLU A 610 12.02 -7.70 -11.76
C GLU A 610 12.04 -6.68 -12.88
N PHE A 611 11.99 -7.20 -14.11
CA PHE A 611 11.75 -6.41 -15.31
C PHE A 611 10.60 -7.07 -16.07
N ASP A 612 9.42 -6.47 -15.99
CA ASP A 612 8.20 -7.09 -16.49
C ASP A 612 8.16 -7.22 -18.02
N MET A 613 7.69 -8.38 -18.48
CA MET A 613 7.56 -8.79 -19.88
C MET A 613 6.83 -10.13 -20.07
N PRO A 614 6.04 -10.29 -21.15
CA PRO A 614 5.98 -9.40 -22.30
C PRO A 614 4.88 -8.35 -22.19
N GLY A 615 3.96 -8.47 -21.22
CA GLY A 615 3.07 -7.39 -20.79
C GLY A 615 3.83 -6.34 -19.98
N HIS A 616 3.14 -5.27 -19.56
CA HIS A 616 3.70 -4.26 -18.66
C HIS A 616 5.05 -3.68 -19.11
N ALA A 617 5.30 -3.63 -20.42
CA ALA A 617 6.61 -3.34 -20.97
C ALA A 617 6.61 -2.08 -21.85
N ARG A 618 5.65 -1.17 -21.65
CA ARG A 618 5.58 0.07 -22.43
C ARG A 618 6.82 0.94 -22.25
N ALA A 619 7.34 1.12 -21.04
CA ALA A 619 8.52 1.95 -20.79
C ALA A 619 9.75 1.48 -21.61
N PRO A 620 10.15 0.20 -21.58
CA PRO A 620 11.24 -0.27 -22.43
C PRO A 620 10.89 -0.21 -23.93
N VAL A 621 9.65 -0.53 -24.34
CA VAL A 621 9.23 -0.43 -25.75
C VAL A 621 9.40 0.98 -26.30
N ARG A 622 8.95 2.00 -25.55
CA ARG A 622 9.07 3.41 -25.95
C ARG A 622 10.51 3.90 -25.93
N SER A 623 11.28 3.52 -24.92
CA SER A 623 12.69 3.89 -24.80
C SER A 623 13.52 3.33 -25.96
N MET A 624 13.32 2.05 -26.31
CA MET A 624 14.02 1.42 -27.43
C MET A 624 13.54 1.95 -28.79
N PHE A 625 12.29 2.42 -28.88
CA PHE A 625 11.84 3.14 -30.08
C PHE A 625 12.52 4.50 -30.24
N ALA A 626 12.64 5.28 -29.16
CA ALA A 626 13.37 6.55 -29.19
C ALA A 626 14.85 6.34 -29.58
N ARG A 627 15.49 5.29 -29.03
CA ARG A 627 16.83 4.84 -29.44
C ARG A 627 16.89 4.55 -30.95
N TRP A 628 15.96 3.71 -31.45
CA TRP A 628 15.89 3.36 -32.87
C TRP A 628 15.77 4.62 -33.74
N GLN A 629 14.88 5.54 -33.40
CA GLN A 629 14.67 6.78 -34.15
C GLN A 629 15.93 7.65 -34.17
N ASN A 630 16.55 7.88 -33.01
CA ASN A 630 17.77 8.68 -32.90
C ASN A 630 18.93 8.09 -33.72
N LEU A 631 19.10 6.75 -33.68
CA LEU A 631 20.14 6.06 -34.43
C LEU A 631 19.88 6.06 -35.95
N GLN A 632 18.61 6.01 -36.37
CA GLN A 632 18.22 6.19 -37.77
C GLN A 632 18.60 7.58 -38.27
N ASP A 633 18.31 8.62 -37.49
CA ASP A 633 18.57 10.02 -37.86
C ASP A 633 20.06 10.34 -38.01
N VAL A 634 20.93 9.66 -37.25
CA VAL A 634 22.40 9.78 -37.38
C VAL A 634 23.01 8.75 -38.36
N GLY A 635 22.19 8.06 -39.14
CA GLY A 635 22.63 7.17 -40.22
C GLY A 635 23.20 5.83 -39.75
N GLN A 636 22.74 5.30 -38.61
CA GLN A 636 23.15 4.00 -38.04
C GLN A 636 22.00 2.97 -38.01
N PRO A 637 21.38 2.65 -39.17
CA PRO A 637 20.15 1.85 -39.22
C PRO A 637 20.32 0.39 -38.77
N GLY A 638 21.52 -0.18 -38.92
CA GLY A 638 21.81 -1.53 -38.44
C GLY A 638 21.78 -1.63 -36.92
N ILE A 639 22.46 -0.70 -36.24
CA ILE A 639 22.54 -0.64 -34.77
C ILE A 639 21.17 -0.27 -34.18
N ALA A 640 20.40 0.57 -34.88
CA ALA A 640 19.05 0.94 -34.48
C ALA A 640 18.14 -0.29 -34.27
N ALA A 641 18.28 -1.34 -35.07
CA ALA A 641 17.41 -2.51 -35.03
C ALA A 641 17.74 -3.52 -33.91
N ASP A 642 18.96 -3.49 -33.36
CA ASP A 642 19.48 -4.54 -32.45
C ASP A 642 18.68 -4.69 -31.15
N HIS A 643 17.96 -3.64 -30.72
CA HIS A 643 17.18 -3.61 -29.49
C HIS A 643 15.72 -3.16 -29.69
N LEU A 644 15.24 -3.08 -30.93
CA LEU A 644 13.85 -2.71 -31.19
C LEU A 644 12.90 -3.77 -30.61
N LEU A 645 11.92 -3.36 -29.81
CA LEU A 645 11.04 -4.27 -29.06
C LEU A 645 9.65 -4.47 -29.67
N HIS A 646 9.34 -3.79 -30.77
CA HIS A 646 8.07 -3.95 -31.47
C HIS A 646 8.27 -3.93 -32.99
N GLU A 647 7.34 -4.54 -33.72
CA GLU A 647 7.35 -4.51 -35.18
C GLU A 647 6.68 -3.20 -35.66
N LEU A 648 7.42 -2.36 -36.39
CA LEU A 648 6.95 -1.03 -36.82
C LEU A 648 5.67 -1.05 -37.69
N ARG A 649 5.35 -2.21 -38.29
CA ARG A 649 4.18 -2.42 -39.14
C ARG A 649 3.07 -3.21 -38.45
N ASP A 650 3.23 -3.52 -37.17
CA ASP A 650 2.17 -4.18 -36.41
C ASP A 650 0.99 -3.23 -36.26
N THR A 651 -0.17 -3.63 -36.82
CA THR A 651 -1.43 -2.89 -36.72
C THR A 651 -2.41 -3.56 -35.76
N THR A 652 -1.91 -4.40 -34.84
CA THR A 652 -2.74 -5.03 -33.82
C THR A 652 -3.38 -3.96 -32.94
N GLN A 653 -4.68 -4.09 -32.68
CA GLN A 653 -5.40 -3.21 -31.78
C GLN A 653 -5.80 -3.99 -30.54
N TYR A 654 -5.40 -3.52 -29.37
CA TYR A 654 -5.76 -4.09 -28.07
C TYR A 654 -5.81 -2.98 -27.02
N VAL A 655 -6.42 -3.28 -25.88
CA VAL A 655 -6.42 -2.41 -24.70
C VAL A 655 -6.08 -3.28 -23.50
N THR A 656 -5.15 -2.82 -22.67
CA THR A 656 -4.69 -3.53 -21.46
C THR A 656 -5.61 -3.23 -20.28
N PRO A 657 -5.51 -3.97 -19.15
CA PRO A 657 -6.25 -3.64 -17.93
C PRO A 657 -5.99 -2.22 -17.43
N GLN A 658 -4.79 -1.68 -17.66
CA GLN A 658 -4.37 -0.31 -17.33
C GLN A 658 -4.66 0.69 -18.46
N TYR A 659 -5.37 0.26 -19.49
CA TYR A 659 -5.86 1.04 -20.63
C TYR A 659 -4.78 1.56 -21.60
N TYR A 660 -3.66 0.84 -21.73
CA TYR A 660 -2.66 1.09 -22.77
C TYR A 660 -2.94 0.28 -24.04
N THR A 661 -2.41 0.74 -25.16
CA THR A 661 -2.59 0.12 -26.49
C THR A 661 -1.29 -0.35 -27.13
N GLU A 662 -0.17 -0.15 -26.43
CA GLU A 662 1.19 -0.29 -26.96
C GLU A 662 2.20 -0.81 -25.92
N ASN A 663 1.71 -1.64 -24.99
CA ASN A 663 2.44 -2.05 -23.81
C ASN A 663 3.18 -3.41 -23.89
N VAL A 664 3.07 -4.13 -25.01
CA VAL A 664 3.67 -5.47 -25.11
C VAL A 664 4.96 -5.50 -25.93
N ILE A 665 5.96 -6.22 -25.43
CA ILE A 665 7.15 -6.57 -26.23
C ILE A 665 6.80 -7.66 -27.23
N ASN A 666 7.31 -7.56 -28.46
CA ASN A 666 7.08 -8.57 -29.49
C ASN A 666 8.01 -9.79 -29.27
N PRO A 667 7.46 -10.99 -28.96
CA PRO A 667 8.24 -12.18 -28.65
C PRO A 667 8.87 -12.83 -29.89
N CYS A 668 8.53 -12.37 -31.09
CA CYS A 668 8.93 -12.94 -32.36
C CYS A 668 10.15 -12.24 -32.96
N LEU A 669 10.62 -11.15 -32.33
CA LEU A 669 11.79 -10.40 -32.75
C LEU A 669 13.08 -10.98 -32.13
N PRO A 670 14.15 -11.22 -32.91
CA PRO A 670 15.46 -11.54 -32.36
C PRO A 670 16.04 -10.45 -31.45
N SER A 671 15.72 -9.18 -31.73
CA SER A 671 16.13 -8.02 -30.94
C SER A 671 15.57 -8.03 -29.52
N THR A 672 14.37 -8.58 -29.30
CA THR A 672 13.79 -8.81 -27.97
C THR A 672 14.72 -9.64 -27.09
N TYR A 673 15.27 -10.73 -27.64
CA TYR A 673 16.16 -11.61 -26.89
C TYR A 673 17.57 -11.01 -26.72
N THR A 674 18.01 -10.18 -27.67
CA THR A 674 19.24 -9.40 -27.55
C THR A 674 19.14 -8.37 -26.42
N PHE A 675 17.99 -7.69 -26.32
CA PHE A 675 17.66 -6.80 -25.21
C PHE A 675 17.66 -7.53 -23.87
N LEU A 676 16.92 -8.64 -23.77
CA LEU A 676 16.89 -9.51 -22.59
C LEU A 676 18.29 -9.92 -22.12
N GLN A 677 19.12 -10.39 -23.05
CA GLN A 677 20.50 -10.79 -22.74
C GLN A 677 21.34 -9.60 -22.27
N THR A 678 21.14 -8.40 -22.82
CA THR A 678 21.84 -7.17 -22.41
C THR A 678 21.48 -6.81 -20.97
N VAL A 679 20.19 -6.75 -20.63
CA VAL A 679 19.68 -6.46 -19.28
C VAL A 679 20.19 -7.49 -18.28
N TYR A 680 20.01 -8.79 -18.56
CA TYR A 680 20.47 -9.87 -17.70
C TYR A 680 21.99 -9.80 -17.44
N THR A 681 22.78 -9.50 -18.47
CA THR A 681 24.24 -9.40 -18.34
C THR A 681 24.66 -8.21 -17.46
N ALA A 682 24.01 -7.06 -17.65
CA ALA A 682 24.27 -5.87 -16.85
C ALA A 682 23.93 -6.12 -15.37
N VAL A 683 22.72 -6.59 -15.08
CA VAL A 683 22.26 -6.89 -13.71
C VAL A 683 23.17 -7.89 -13.03
N ASN A 684 23.49 -9.02 -13.67
CA ASN A 684 24.41 -10.01 -13.10
C ASN A 684 25.79 -9.44 -12.79
N THR A 685 26.27 -8.50 -13.59
CA THR A 685 27.56 -7.85 -13.35
C THR A 685 27.50 -7.04 -12.06
N MET A 686 26.41 -6.30 -11.82
CA MET A 686 26.19 -5.56 -10.57
C MET A 686 26.18 -6.50 -9.35
N TYR A 687 25.48 -7.64 -9.42
CA TYR A 687 25.51 -8.65 -8.35
C TYR A 687 26.91 -9.23 -8.11
N ARG A 688 27.65 -9.53 -9.19
CA ARG A 688 29.02 -10.06 -9.06
C ARG A 688 29.99 -9.04 -8.47
N ASN A 689 29.83 -7.76 -8.76
CA ASN A 689 30.64 -6.68 -8.19
C ASN A 689 30.48 -6.60 -6.66
N ILE A 690 29.31 -6.98 -6.13
CA ILE A 690 29.04 -7.08 -4.69
C ILE A 690 29.43 -8.46 -4.10
N GLY A 691 30.03 -9.33 -4.91
CA GLY A 691 30.54 -10.63 -4.49
C GLY A 691 29.44 -11.65 -4.20
N PHE A 692 28.30 -11.58 -4.89
CA PHE A 692 27.33 -12.67 -4.90
C PHE A 692 27.87 -13.85 -5.72
N THR A 693 27.92 -15.03 -5.10
CA THR A 693 28.37 -16.29 -5.73
C THR A 693 27.20 -17.09 -6.30
N GLY A 694 26.03 -17.01 -5.66
CA GLY A 694 24.74 -17.40 -6.22
C GLY A 694 23.97 -16.15 -6.68
N LEU A 695 23.42 -16.20 -7.88
CA LEU A 695 22.58 -15.12 -8.42
C LEU A 695 21.13 -15.37 -8.02
N PRO A 696 20.37 -14.34 -7.60
CA PRO A 696 18.93 -14.47 -7.40
C PRO A 696 18.24 -14.80 -8.73
N PRO A 697 16.99 -15.29 -8.70
CA PRO A 697 16.20 -15.37 -9.91
C PRO A 697 16.03 -13.98 -10.55
N LEU A 698 16.04 -13.92 -11.88
CA LEU A 698 15.57 -12.75 -12.61
C LEU A 698 14.05 -12.90 -12.77
N HIS A 699 13.28 -11.98 -12.19
CA HIS A 699 11.83 -11.99 -12.38
C HIS A 699 11.48 -11.29 -13.70
N LEU A 700 10.69 -11.95 -14.53
CA LEU A 700 10.27 -11.43 -15.84
C LEU A 700 8.81 -10.98 -15.85
N GLY A 701 8.13 -11.03 -14.71
CA GLY A 701 6.70 -10.76 -14.61
C GLY A 701 5.88 -11.77 -15.41
N GLY A 702 5.21 -11.32 -16.47
CA GLY A 702 4.55 -12.18 -17.47
C GLY A 702 3.03 -12.29 -17.33
N GLU A 703 2.44 -11.35 -16.62
CA GLU A 703 1.02 -11.13 -16.40
C GLU A 703 0.37 -10.27 -17.51
N ASP A 704 -0.96 -10.25 -17.51
CA ASP A 704 -1.81 -9.28 -18.22
C ASP A 704 -1.54 -9.05 -19.72
N VAL A 705 -1.00 -10.06 -20.40
CA VAL A 705 -0.84 -10.04 -21.87
C VAL A 705 -2.22 -10.03 -22.54
N PRO A 706 -2.55 -9.01 -23.36
CA PRO A 706 -3.84 -8.95 -24.06
C PRO A 706 -4.03 -10.15 -24.99
N LYS A 707 -5.21 -10.77 -24.96
CA LYS A 707 -5.52 -12.00 -25.74
C LYS A 707 -5.29 -11.87 -27.24
N ASN A 708 -5.40 -10.66 -27.77
CA ASN A 708 -5.26 -10.32 -29.18
C ASN A 708 -3.89 -9.73 -29.52
N ALA A 709 -2.93 -9.69 -28.59
CA ALA A 709 -1.58 -9.22 -28.84
C ALA A 709 -0.94 -9.93 -30.05
N TRP A 710 -0.23 -9.16 -30.88
CA TRP A 710 0.54 -9.59 -32.06
C TRP A 710 -0.24 -10.28 -33.19
N LEU A 711 -1.58 -10.31 -33.17
CA LEU A 711 -2.37 -10.99 -34.21
C LEU A 711 -2.12 -10.46 -35.63
N ASN A 712 -1.76 -9.19 -35.77
CA ASN A 712 -1.42 -8.56 -37.06
C ASN A 712 0.10 -8.38 -37.24
N ALA A 713 0.93 -8.85 -36.31
CA ALA A 713 2.40 -8.78 -36.44
C ALA A 713 2.88 -9.87 -37.41
N THR A 714 3.48 -9.45 -38.52
CA THR A 714 3.84 -10.35 -39.62
C THR A 714 4.83 -11.42 -39.14
N LEU A 715 5.77 -11.02 -38.29
CA LEU A 715 6.81 -11.92 -37.76
C LEU A 715 6.25 -12.92 -36.73
N CYS A 716 5.06 -12.66 -36.17
CA CYS A 716 4.42 -13.53 -35.19
C CYS A 716 3.45 -14.56 -35.76
N HIS A 717 3.05 -14.47 -37.05
CA HIS A 717 2.08 -15.42 -37.62
C HIS A 717 2.50 -16.89 -37.45
N ALA A 718 3.77 -17.22 -37.66
CA ALA A 718 4.28 -18.57 -37.45
C ALA A 718 4.35 -18.92 -35.96
N TRP A 719 4.80 -17.99 -35.13
CA TRP A 719 4.94 -18.17 -33.68
C TRP A 719 3.57 -18.45 -33.01
N LEU A 720 2.54 -17.69 -33.35
CA LEU A 720 1.18 -17.86 -32.82
C LEU A 720 0.58 -19.24 -33.11
N GLN A 721 1.00 -19.91 -34.19
CA GLN A 721 0.53 -21.25 -34.55
C GLN A 721 1.23 -22.37 -33.77
N THR A 722 2.37 -22.09 -33.16
CA THR A 722 3.19 -23.11 -32.48
C THR A 722 2.82 -23.35 -31.02
N GLY A 723 1.96 -22.50 -30.44
CA GLY A 723 1.67 -22.52 -29.00
C GLY A 723 2.88 -22.17 -28.12
N HIS A 724 3.94 -21.62 -28.72
CA HIS A 724 5.12 -21.16 -27.99
C HIS A 724 4.74 -20.09 -26.96
N GLN A 725 5.36 -20.19 -25.78
CA GLN A 725 5.18 -19.26 -24.69
C GLN A 725 6.44 -18.39 -24.57
N PHE A 726 6.27 -17.08 -24.48
CA PHE A 726 7.40 -16.14 -24.42
C PHE A 726 8.38 -16.50 -23.30
N ILE A 727 7.87 -16.84 -22.12
CA ILE A 727 8.68 -17.19 -20.96
C ILE A 727 9.51 -18.46 -21.17
N VAL A 728 9.01 -19.46 -21.91
CA VAL A 728 9.80 -20.63 -22.32
C VAL A 728 10.93 -20.22 -23.26
N GLN A 729 10.67 -19.32 -24.21
CA GLN A 729 11.73 -18.83 -25.12
C GLN A 729 12.76 -17.98 -24.37
N ALA A 730 12.33 -17.09 -23.49
CA ALA A 730 13.21 -16.30 -22.63
C ALA A 730 14.10 -17.21 -21.77
N ALA A 731 13.54 -18.27 -21.17
CA ALA A 731 14.31 -19.26 -20.40
C ALA A 731 15.37 -20.00 -21.24
N ASN A 732 15.04 -20.33 -22.49
CA ASN A 732 15.97 -20.98 -23.41
C ASN A 732 17.11 -20.05 -23.84
N GLN A 733 16.83 -18.77 -24.07
CA GLN A 733 17.85 -17.78 -24.41
C GLN A 733 18.73 -17.44 -23.19
N LEU A 734 18.10 -17.24 -22.04
CA LEU A 734 18.75 -16.99 -20.76
C LEU A 734 19.10 -18.30 -20.04
N ASN A 735 19.66 -19.28 -20.74
CA ASN A 735 19.93 -20.63 -20.21
C ASN A 735 20.81 -20.69 -18.94
N ARG A 736 21.46 -19.57 -18.57
CA ARG A 736 22.24 -19.40 -17.34
C ARG A 736 21.47 -18.73 -16.20
N ALA A 737 20.25 -18.26 -16.42
CA ALA A 737 19.39 -17.64 -15.43
C ALA A 737 18.52 -18.68 -14.71
N THR A 738 18.26 -18.43 -13.44
CA THR A 738 17.04 -18.93 -12.79
C THR A 738 15.99 -17.86 -13.01
N LEU A 739 14.77 -18.24 -13.39
CA LEU A 739 13.70 -17.27 -13.65
C LEU A 739 12.68 -17.27 -12.52
N ALA A 740 12.03 -16.12 -12.35
CA ALA A 740 10.79 -15.98 -11.61
C ALA A 740 9.72 -15.29 -12.48
N VAL A 741 8.44 -15.62 -12.26
CA VAL A 741 7.31 -15.06 -13.02
C VAL A 741 6.02 -15.05 -12.20
N TRP A 742 5.08 -14.19 -12.57
CA TRP A 742 3.71 -14.30 -12.06
C TRP A 742 3.02 -15.55 -12.60
N GLU A 743 2.02 -16.03 -11.87
CA GLU A 743 1.35 -17.30 -12.18
C GLU A 743 0.80 -17.43 -13.60
N ASP A 744 0.34 -16.32 -14.20
CA ASP A 744 -0.30 -16.33 -15.53
C ASP A 744 0.64 -16.84 -16.61
N ALA A 745 1.92 -16.49 -16.52
CA ALA A 745 2.95 -16.91 -17.46
C ALA A 745 3.17 -18.43 -17.52
N LEU A 746 2.67 -19.19 -16.55
CA LEU A 746 2.94 -20.62 -16.40
C LEU A 746 1.82 -21.53 -16.90
N PHE A 747 0.76 -20.97 -17.48
CA PHE A 747 -0.34 -21.77 -18.04
C PHE A 747 -0.28 -21.83 -19.57
N SER A 748 -0.27 -23.04 -20.11
CA SER A 748 -0.36 -23.25 -21.56
C SER A 748 -1.76 -22.96 -22.11
N ASP A 749 -2.77 -23.04 -21.25
CA ASP A 749 -4.14 -22.59 -21.50
C ASP A 749 -4.70 -21.95 -20.24
N GLN A 750 -5.01 -20.66 -20.34
CA GLN A 750 -5.55 -19.86 -19.24
C GLN A 750 -6.95 -20.32 -18.81
N SER A 751 -7.73 -20.89 -19.72
CA SER A 751 -9.12 -21.29 -19.46
C SER A 751 -9.19 -22.54 -18.60
N SER A 752 -8.33 -23.52 -18.88
CA SER A 752 -8.23 -24.77 -18.12
C SER A 752 -7.22 -24.70 -16.97
N ARG A 753 -6.42 -23.61 -16.88
CA ARG A 753 -5.33 -23.46 -15.90
C ARG A 753 -4.38 -24.67 -15.92
N THR A 754 -4.04 -25.14 -17.13
CA THR A 754 -3.11 -26.26 -17.33
C THR A 754 -1.66 -25.77 -17.26
N PRO A 755 -0.84 -26.18 -16.28
CA PRO A 755 0.54 -25.73 -16.16
C PRO A 755 1.43 -26.20 -17.32
N ILE A 756 2.39 -25.37 -17.71
CA ILE A 756 3.47 -25.75 -18.61
C ILE A 756 4.35 -26.81 -17.92
N ASP A 757 4.83 -27.81 -18.65
CA ASP A 757 5.75 -28.81 -18.12
C ASP A 757 7.13 -28.19 -17.80
N THR A 758 7.62 -28.41 -16.58
CA THR A 758 8.91 -27.88 -16.10
C THR A 758 10.10 -28.37 -16.94
N ILE A 759 9.96 -29.47 -17.68
CA ILE A 759 11.00 -29.98 -18.61
C ILE A 759 11.34 -29.00 -19.74
N GLN A 760 10.43 -28.07 -20.05
CA GLN A 760 10.66 -27.05 -21.08
C GLN A 760 11.62 -25.94 -20.61
N PHE A 761 11.94 -25.89 -19.32
CA PHE A 761 12.84 -24.91 -18.73
C PHE A 761 14.24 -25.51 -18.53
N PRO A 762 15.31 -24.95 -19.13
CA PRO A 762 16.65 -25.54 -19.09
C PRO A 762 17.24 -25.81 -17.70
N ARG A 763 16.79 -25.07 -16.67
CA ARG A 763 17.21 -25.26 -15.28
C ARG A 763 16.16 -25.92 -14.37
N GLY A 764 14.98 -26.26 -14.90
CA GLY A 764 13.92 -26.99 -14.19
C GLY A 764 13.30 -26.29 -12.98
N VAL A 765 13.77 -25.10 -12.59
CA VAL A 765 13.28 -24.36 -11.42
C VAL A 765 12.90 -22.95 -11.84
N VAL A 766 11.60 -22.70 -11.83
CA VAL A 766 11.01 -21.37 -11.94
C VAL A 766 10.33 -21.06 -10.60
N LEU A 767 10.71 -19.94 -9.99
CA LEU A 767 9.98 -19.36 -8.86
C LEU A 767 8.71 -18.72 -9.42
N THR A 768 7.58 -18.86 -8.75
CA THR A 768 6.34 -18.22 -9.18
C THR A 768 5.60 -17.58 -8.03
N ASP A 769 5.15 -16.36 -8.27
CA ASP A 769 4.31 -15.61 -7.38
C ASP A 769 2.83 -15.81 -7.77
N VAL A 770 2.04 -16.32 -6.83
CA VAL A 770 0.61 -16.67 -7.04
C VAL A 770 -0.27 -15.66 -6.31
N TYR A 771 -1.02 -14.85 -7.07
CA TYR A 771 -1.86 -13.76 -6.57
C TYR A 771 -3.35 -14.13 -6.49
N HIS A 772 -3.78 -15.20 -7.17
CA HIS A 772 -5.11 -15.80 -7.02
C HIS A 772 -5.25 -16.58 -5.69
N SER A 773 -4.91 -15.94 -4.58
CA SER A 773 -4.99 -16.47 -3.21
C SER A 773 -6.19 -15.93 -2.43
N VAL A 774 -6.94 -14.98 -3.00
CA VAL A 774 -8.16 -14.41 -2.41
C VAL A 774 -9.28 -15.46 -2.41
N PRO A 775 -9.79 -15.88 -1.23
CA PRO A 775 -10.81 -16.93 -1.12
C PRO A 775 -12.07 -16.65 -1.95
N GLU A 776 -12.50 -15.38 -2.00
CA GLU A 776 -13.70 -14.90 -2.67
C GLU A 776 -13.64 -15.09 -4.19
N TRP A 777 -12.45 -15.21 -4.78
CA TRP A 777 -12.27 -15.45 -6.21
C TRP A 777 -12.37 -16.93 -6.58
N GLY A 778 -12.43 -17.84 -5.60
CA GLY A 778 -12.61 -19.28 -5.83
C GLY A 778 -11.38 -20.01 -6.38
N ASN A 779 -10.24 -19.33 -6.52
CA ASN A 779 -9.05 -19.84 -7.23
C ASN A 779 -7.85 -20.21 -6.34
N MET A 780 -8.05 -20.31 -5.01
CA MET A 780 -6.99 -20.63 -4.04
C MET A 780 -6.23 -21.94 -4.34
N GLY A 781 -6.82 -22.87 -5.11
CA GLY A 781 -6.17 -24.12 -5.52
C GLY A 781 -4.98 -23.93 -6.47
N THR A 782 -4.75 -22.72 -6.98
CA THR A 782 -3.71 -22.48 -7.98
C THR A 782 -2.31 -22.69 -7.44
N ALA A 783 -2.04 -22.21 -6.23
CA ALA A 783 -0.75 -22.38 -5.59
C ALA A 783 -0.35 -23.86 -5.52
N TYR A 784 -1.28 -24.74 -5.17
CA TYR A 784 -1.05 -26.18 -5.13
C TYR A 784 -0.93 -26.79 -6.52
N THR A 785 -1.70 -26.30 -7.50
CA THR A 785 -1.63 -26.77 -8.88
C THR A 785 -0.23 -26.57 -9.46
N LEU A 786 0.35 -25.38 -9.27
CA LEU A 786 1.71 -25.07 -9.70
C LEU A 786 2.77 -25.80 -8.86
N ALA A 787 2.61 -25.88 -7.55
CA ALA A 787 3.53 -26.62 -6.68
C ALA A 787 3.58 -28.11 -7.04
N ASN A 788 2.44 -28.73 -7.32
CA ASN A 788 2.34 -30.14 -7.74
C ASN A 788 2.94 -30.38 -9.14
N ALA A 789 3.00 -29.35 -9.99
CA ALA A 789 3.68 -29.39 -11.28
C ALA A 789 5.21 -29.20 -11.18
N GLY A 790 5.74 -28.97 -9.98
CA GLY A 790 7.18 -28.87 -9.70
C GLY A 790 7.72 -27.43 -9.61
N TYR A 791 6.86 -26.43 -9.66
CA TYR A 791 7.25 -25.02 -9.50
C TYR A 791 7.53 -24.67 -8.03
N LYS A 792 8.44 -23.71 -7.79
CA LYS A 792 8.64 -23.14 -6.46
C LYS A 792 7.65 -22.00 -6.26
N VAL A 793 6.67 -22.17 -5.38
CA VAL A 793 5.56 -21.24 -5.23
C VAL A 793 5.75 -20.32 -4.04
N SER A 794 5.73 -19.03 -4.29
CA SER A 794 5.55 -17.98 -3.29
C SER A 794 4.08 -17.55 -3.35
N VAL A 795 3.36 -17.72 -2.24
CA VAL A 795 1.95 -17.31 -2.18
C VAL A 795 1.90 -15.85 -1.80
N LEU A 796 1.31 -15.04 -2.67
CA LEU A 796 1.01 -13.65 -2.36
C LEU A 796 -0.13 -13.64 -1.34
N VAL A 797 0.05 -12.90 -0.27
CA VAL A 797 -1.03 -12.63 0.69
C VAL A 797 -1.39 -11.17 0.52
N GLU A 798 -2.48 -10.90 -0.22
CA GLU A 798 -3.03 -9.56 -0.23
C GLU A 798 -3.43 -9.23 1.19
N VAL A 799 -3.02 -8.06 1.70
CA VAL A 799 -3.45 -7.63 3.03
C VAL A 799 -4.89 -7.10 2.96
N VAL A 800 -5.80 -7.95 2.50
CA VAL A 800 -7.25 -7.76 2.56
C VAL A 800 -7.71 -8.29 3.90
N VAL A 801 -8.40 -7.44 4.65
CA VAL A 801 -9.03 -7.82 5.90
C VAL A 801 -10.20 -8.76 5.57
N VAL A 802 -9.94 -10.07 5.53
CA VAL A 802 -10.99 -11.08 5.65
C VAL A 802 -11.40 -11.09 7.13
N VAL A 803 -12.37 -10.24 7.49
CA VAL A 803 -13.10 -10.46 8.74
C VAL A 803 -13.94 -11.71 8.52
N VAL A 804 -13.47 -12.85 9.04
CA VAL A 804 -14.24 -14.08 9.09
C VAL A 804 -15.59 -13.76 9.73
N VAL A 805 -16.66 -13.97 8.97
CA VAL A 805 -18.04 -13.81 9.40
C VAL A 805 -18.33 -14.88 10.45
N GLY A 806 -18.05 -14.55 11.71
CA GLY A 806 -18.48 -15.35 12.85
C GLY A 806 -20.00 -15.30 12.96
N VAL A 807 -20.65 -16.43 12.67
CA VAL A 807 -22.06 -16.70 12.91
C VAL A 807 -22.33 -16.68 14.42
N VAL A 808 -22.36 -15.49 15.03
CA VAL A 808 -22.71 -15.29 16.45
C VAL A 808 -23.94 -14.39 16.59
N VAL A 809 -24.27 -13.59 15.57
CA VAL A 809 -25.42 -12.67 15.62
C VAL A 809 -26.76 -13.42 15.62
N VAL A 810 -26.86 -14.59 14.97
CA VAL A 810 -28.09 -15.38 15.00
C VAL A 810 -28.27 -16.08 16.34
N LEU A 811 -27.19 -16.55 16.99
CA LEU A 811 -27.29 -17.21 18.30
C LEU A 811 -27.62 -16.21 19.41
N VAL A 812 -27.02 -15.00 19.39
CA VAL A 812 -27.30 -13.97 20.39
C VAL A 812 -28.71 -13.40 20.23
N VAL A 813 -29.19 -13.17 19.00
CA VAL A 813 -30.58 -12.74 18.79
C VAL A 813 -31.57 -13.84 19.19
N VAL A 814 -31.29 -15.12 18.91
CA VAL A 814 -32.14 -16.24 19.36
C VAL A 814 -32.09 -16.40 20.88
N ILE A 815 -30.93 -16.27 21.52
CA ILE A 815 -30.80 -16.33 22.99
C ILE A 815 -31.51 -15.14 23.63
N VAL A 816 -31.39 -13.92 23.09
CA VAL A 816 -32.10 -12.75 23.60
C VAL A 816 -33.61 -12.90 23.42
N ILE A 817 -34.08 -13.42 22.29
CA ILE A 817 -35.51 -13.71 22.09
C ILE A 817 -35.97 -14.80 23.05
N VAL A 818 -35.22 -15.88 23.24
CA VAL A 818 -35.56 -16.96 24.19
C VAL A 818 -35.55 -16.45 25.63
N VAL A 819 -34.59 -15.63 26.02
CA VAL A 819 -34.52 -15.03 27.37
C VAL A 819 -35.67 -14.04 27.57
N VAL A 820 -36.00 -13.21 26.58
CA VAL A 820 -37.15 -12.30 26.65
C VAL A 820 -38.46 -13.09 26.73
N VAL A 821 -38.63 -14.16 25.96
CA VAL A 821 -39.80 -15.04 26.03
C VAL A 821 -39.87 -15.75 27.38
N VAL A 822 -38.76 -16.27 27.91
CA VAL A 822 -38.70 -16.91 29.24
C VAL A 822 -39.01 -15.89 30.33
N VAL A 823 -38.47 -14.68 30.28
CA VAL A 823 -38.76 -13.61 31.25
C VAL A 823 -40.22 -13.19 31.17
N VAL A 824 -40.79 -13.04 29.97
CA VAL A 824 -42.22 -12.72 29.81
C VAL A 824 -43.09 -13.86 30.35
N VAL A 825 -42.75 -15.13 30.08
CA VAL A 825 -43.48 -16.29 30.63
C VAL A 825 -43.36 -16.34 32.15
N VAL A 826 -42.17 -16.11 32.72
CA VAL A 826 -41.96 -16.07 34.17
C VAL A 826 -42.75 -14.93 34.81
N VAL A 827 -42.75 -13.73 34.21
CA VAL A 827 -43.54 -12.59 34.69
C VAL A 827 -45.04 -12.89 34.62
N VAL A 828 -45.53 -13.49 33.52
CA VAL A 828 -46.95 -13.90 33.39
C VAL A 828 -47.30 -14.95 34.44
N VAL A 829 -46.43 -15.92 34.72
CA VAL A 829 -46.64 -16.94 35.76
C VAL A 829 -46.63 -16.30 37.16
N ILE A 830 -45.69 -15.39 37.45
CA ILE A 830 -45.64 -14.67 38.73
C ILE A 830 -46.90 -13.83 38.93
N VAL A 831 -47.37 -13.13 37.89
CA VAL A 831 -48.61 -12.35 37.94
C VAL A 831 -49.83 -13.27 38.14
N ALA A 832 -49.89 -14.41 37.44
CA ALA A 832 -50.95 -15.40 37.63
C ALA A 832 -50.95 -15.98 39.06
N VAL A 833 -49.79 -16.32 39.61
CA VAL A 833 -49.64 -16.79 41.00
C VAL A 833 -50.04 -15.69 41.99
N ALA A 834 -49.64 -14.43 41.76
CA ALA A 834 -50.04 -13.31 42.59
C ALA A 834 -51.56 -13.09 42.58
N VAL A 835 -52.21 -13.21 41.41
CA VAL A 835 -53.68 -13.14 41.29
C VAL A 835 -54.34 -14.30 42.04
N VAL A 836 -53.82 -15.53 41.92
CA VAL A 836 -54.34 -16.68 42.69
C VAL A 836 -54.17 -16.47 44.19
N VAL A 837 -53.03 -15.95 44.65
CA VAL A 837 -52.79 -15.63 46.07
C VAL A 837 -53.76 -14.56 46.54
N VAL A 838 -54.00 -13.50 45.77
CA VAL A 838 -54.98 -12.45 46.11
C VAL A 838 -56.38 -13.04 46.18
N VAL A 839 -56.79 -13.90 45.24
CA VAL A 839 -58.09 -14.58 45.28
C VAL A 839 -58.21 -15.48 46.50
N VAL A 840 -57.17 -16.24 46.84
CA VAL A 840 -57.14 -17.08 48.05
C VAL A 840 -57.24 -16.23 49.31
N VAL A 841 -56.51 -15.12 49.40
CA VAL A 841 -56.59 -14.18 50.53
C VAL A 841 -57.99 -13.58 50.64
N VAL A 842 -58.61 -13.16 49.54
CA VAL A 842 -59.99 -12.63 49.53
C VAL A 842 -60.99 -13.71 49.98
N VAL A 843 -60.83 -14.96 49.53
CA VAL A 843 -61.68 -16.08 49.96
C VAL A 843 -61.47 -16.38 51.44
N VAL A 844 -60.23 -16.39 51.93
CA VAL A 844 -59.92 -16.60 53.36
C VAL A 844 -60.49 -15.47 54.20
N VAL A 845 -60.36 -14.21 53.78
CA VAL A 845 -60.96 -13.06 54.47
C VAL A 845 -62.48 -13.15 54.45
N ALA A 846 -63.10 -13.55 53.34
CA ALA A 846 -64.55 -13.76 53.28
C ALA A 846 -65.00 -14.89 54.23
N VAL A 847 -64.26 -16.01 54.30
CA VAL A 847 -64.53 -17.10 55.24
C VAL A 847 -64.35 -16.64 56.69
N VAL A 848 -63.30 -15.86 57.00
CA VAL A 848 -63.08 -15.29 58.34
C VAL A 848 -64.21 -14.32 58.70
N VAL A 849 -64.65 -13.47 57.78
CA VAL A 849 -65.79 -12.57 58.02
C VAL A 849 -67.08 -13.36 58.25
N VAL A 850 -67.33 -14.43 57.49
CA VAL A 850 -68.49 -15.32 57.70
C VAL A 850 -68.39 -16.01 59.07
N VAL A 851 -67.22 -16.50 59.46
CA VAL A 851 -67.00 -17.14 60.78
C VAL A 851 -67.18 -16.13 61.92
N VAL A 852 -66.63 -14.92 61.79
CA VAL A 852 -66.78 -13.84 62.79
C VAL A 852 -68.25 -13.41 62.90
N VAL A 853 -68.96 -13.26 61.79
CA VAL A 853 -70.40 -12.95 61.80
C VAL A 853 -71.22 -14.10 62.39
N THR A 854 -70.83 -15.36 62.16
CA THR A 854 -71.51 -16.53 62.74
C THR A 854 -71.25 -16.67 64.24
N VAL A 855 -70.07 -16.27 64.73
CA VAL A 855 -69.72 -16.28 66.17
C VAL A 855 -70.32 -15.09 66.94
N VAL A 856 -70.63 -13.98 66.28
CA VAL A 856 -71.32 -12.82 66.90
C VAL A 856 -72.85 -12.99 66.92
N VAL A 857 -73.39 -13.99 66.20
CA VAL A 857 -74.83 -14.31 66.11
C VAL A 857 -75.20 -15.55 66.95
N PHE A 858 -74.26 -16.13 67.71
CA PHE A 858 -74.50 -17.23 68.66
C PHE A 858 -74.22 -16.85 70.11
#